data_AF-A0A0A3IGC0-F1
#
_entry.id   AF-A0A0A3IGC0-F1
#
_cell.length_a   1.000
_cell.length_b   1.000
_cell.length_c   1.000
_cell.angle_alpha   90.00
_cell.angle_beta   90.00
_cell.angle_gamma   90.00
#
_symmetry.space_group_name_H-M   'P 1'
#
loop_
_entity.id
_entity.type
_entity.pdbx_description
1 polymer ?
#
loop_
_entity_poly.entity_id
_entity_poly.type
_entity_poly.pdbx_seq_one_letter_code
_entity_poly.pdbx_strand_id
1 'polypeptide(L)'
;MKKTSRLITFMVALVIVLAQAGPAFAFQTINEQYPLSSGVMYNNYTYKSSNTNSINHLSINLNDAYTNVTLGMPDPFASRIRTTALATKNSTEGNRVVGAVNAAFFNMGEGYPLFLIAQNNRIINGGIVSNGSSEYMNVPTAFGMKENGEAVIDYFDFDVNLTANGETLQLNGMNRERNNQETILFTPEFYKPGTNSNQYGYEIVVDAGTSTRNIHFGDTISGKVVQVLPYGQSVSKIPENGFVISVQGASPLNAKLQKLTPGTDVSVNFSIDSQWNNAQFIVASGPMLVRNGQPYIMMSTSSPRAKEVTARTVVGISKDKKTVHFVTVDGKQSKSPGMNMSQLADYLIRLGVDTAINLDGGGSTTMGIRKYGSNNVVLANVPAAGSERAVNAILQAVSTAPTSEAATIKYTRNNVGTMLVGTTSTINVQYVLDQYYNPLPIANGTMSFSSQNGTLQVSGYSFTTTKAGDDRLYMAHNGKVIQSFPVKVVDGPSTLTISGTKTLGVKQSAAYSISALDDAGKPIIYNADQVKWSVEGGIGSISSSGQFTATKEGQGSIVAKLGSKTASFPVTVKGAALFTDIPADYIYAKEVKFLVDKKYVTGYGDGTFKPNQTLSRAHAAVIISRVLGLDTTKVKDPGFKDVTPSHQYYKEIAAVQNAGIISGVNGAYNPNSYLTRAQMAKIVANAFKLKGVSNIQFTDVPKTSWEYEFVQALAANNITTGYGNNLFKPYESITRMHFGLFLYRVLN
;
A
#
# COMPACT_ATOMS: atom_id res chain seq x y z
N MET A 1 46.45 -43.76 0.71
CA MET A 1 46.18 -42.50 -0.02
C MET A 1 44.91 -41.85 0.51
N LYS A 2 45.04 -40.98 1.52
CA LYS A 2 43.93 -40.27 2.17
C LYS A 2 43.72 -38.93 1.45
N LYS A 3 42.56 -38.73 0.83
CA LYS A 3 42.15 -37.44 0.24
C LYS A 3 41.61 -36.55 1.37
N THR A 4 42.35 -35.50 1.65
CA THR A 4 42.02 -34.41 2.57
C THR A 4 40.88 -33.56 2.00
N SER A 5 39.72 -33.56 2.66
CA SER A 5 38.63 -32.61 2.45
C SER A 5 38.98 -31.27 3.11
N ARG A 6 39.24 -30.23 2.32
CA ARG A 6 39.30 -28.85 2.81
C ARG A 6 37.88 -28.32 3.00
N LEU A 7 37.43 -28.27 4.26
CA LEU A 7 36.27 -27.50 4.67
C LEU A 7 36.64 -26.02 4.57
N ILE A 8 36.03 -25.28 3.64
CA ILE A 8 36.11 -23.82 3.60
C ILE A 8 34.92 -23.30 4.39
N THR A 9 35.16 -23.01 5.67
CA THR A 9 34.20 -22.36 6.55
C THR A 9 34.12 -20.88 6.16
N PHE A 10 33.03 -20.47 5.50
CA PHE A 10 32.71 -19.05 5.32
C PHE A 10 32.36 -18.46 6.68
N MET A 11 33.31 -17.76 7.29
CA MET A 11 33.11 -16.99 8.50
C MET A 11 32.33 -15.72 8.10
N VAL A 12 31.01 -15.73 8.32
CA VAL A 12 30.22 -14.49 8.31
C VAL A 12 30.71 -13.68 9.51
N ALA A 13 31.52 -12.66 9.25
CA ALA A 13 31.87 -11.66 10.25
C ALA A 13 30.61 -10.85 10.58
N LEU A 14 29.83 -11.36 11.53
CA LEU A 14 28.81 -10.60 12.23
C LEU A 14 29.57 -9.59 13.10
N VAL A 15 29.77 -8.37 12.58
CA VAL A 15 30.23 -7.24 13.40
C VAL A 15 29.10 -6.91 14.36
N ILE A 16 29.11 -7.57 15.51
CA ILE A 16 28.32 -7.17 16.67
C ILE A 16 28.97 -5.88 17.17
N VAL A 17 28.42 -4.74 16.76
CA VAL A 17 28.66 -3.48 17.47
C VAL A 17 28.07 -3.66 18.85
N LEU A 18 28.93 -3.89 19.84
CA LEU A 18 28.60 -3.82 21.26
C LEU A 18 28.19 -2.38 21.58
N ALA A 19 26.90 -2.08 21.43
CA ALA A 19 26.32 -0.87 21.96
C ALA A 19 26.43 -0.92 23.49
N GLN A 20 27.32 -0.12 24.06
CA GLN A 20 27.27 0.19 25.49
C GLN A 20 25.93 0.86 25.77
N ALA A 21 25.11 0.23 26.60
CA ALA A 21 23.83 0.77 27.02
C ALA A 21 24.06 2.02 27.88
N GLY A 22 23.96 3.19 27.26
CA GLY A 22 23.75 4.46 27.95
C GLY A 22 22.37 4.52 28.60
N PRO A 23 22.14 5.46 29.53
CA PRO A 23 20.92 5.53 30.31
C PRO A 23 19.68 5.69 29.43
N ALA A 24 18.64 4.91 29.73
CA ALA A 24 17.38 4.88 28.99
C ALA A 24 16.67 6.25 29.04
N PHE A 25 16.50 6.91 27.89
CA PHE A 25 15.68 8.11 27.74
C PHE A 25 15.00 8.22 26.36
N ALA A 26 13.72 8.64 26.37
CA ALA A 26 12.81 9.03 25.28
C ALA A 26 12.69 8.05 24.09
N PHE A 27 11.51 7.39 23.97
CA PHE A 27 11.19 6.41 22.93
C PHE A 27 11.30 7.00 21.51
N GLN A 28 12.48 6.94 20.90
CA GLN A 28 12.62 7.04 19.45
C GLN A 28 12.02 5.79 18.84
N THR A 29 11.02 5.94 17.97
CA THR A 29 10.52 4.82 17.16
C THR A 29 11.11 4.96 15.77
N ILE A 30 12.06 4.09 15.42
CA ILE A 30 12.70 4.05 14.11
C ILE A 30 11.69 3.54 13.09
N ASN A 31 11.48 4.31 12.03
CA ASN A 31 10.65 3.92 10.89
C ASN A 31 11.53 3.35 9.77
N GLU A 32 12.65 4.02 9.47
CA GLU A 32 13.61 3.60 8.46
C GLU A 32 15.04 3.88 8.93
N GLN A 33 15.97 2.95 8.67
CA GLN A 33 17.40 3.12 8.91
C GLN A 33 18.19 2.27 7.91
N TYR A 34 18.99 2.90 7.04
CA TYR A 34 19.88 2.20 6.10
C TYR A 34 20.97 3.14 5.53
N PRO A 35 22.19 2.62 5.27
CA PRO A 35 23.30 3.44 4.80
C PRO A 35 23.09 3.89 3.36
N LEU A 36 23.29 5.18 3.06
CA LEU A 36 23.18 5.72 1.71
C LEU A 36 24.52 5.64 0.93
N SER A 37 25.63 5.53 1.66
CA SER A 37 26.99 5.22 1.19
C SER A 37 27.79 4.61 2.35
N SER A 38 29.07 4.31 2.16
CA SER A 38 29.95 3.81 3.25
C SER A 38 30.07 4.79 4.42
N GLY A 39 30.04 6.09 4.18
CA GLY A 39 30.14 7.13 5.21
C GLY A 39 28.84 7.86 5.54
N VAL A 40 27.70 7.56 4.91
CA VAL A 40 26.44 8.31 5.11
C VAL A 40 25.30 7.45 5.67
N MET A 41 24.98 7.77 6.92
CA MET A 41 23.91 7.32 7.80
C MET A 41 22.50 7.87 7.56
N TYR A 42 21.49 7.22 6.95
CA TYR A 42 20.10 7.76 6.99
C TYR A 42 19.24 7.13 8.08
N ASN A 43 18.55 7.99 8.85
CA ASN A 43 17.56 7.62 9.85
C ASN A 43 16.27 8.44 9.67
N ASN A 44 15.12 7.78 9.68
CA ASN A 44 13.80 8.38 9.87
C ASN A 44 13.17 7.80 11.14
N TYR A 45 12.77 8.67 12.06
CA TYR A 45 12.15 8.24 13.32
C TYR A 45 11.20 9.30 13.86
N THR A 46 10.35 8.86 14.79
CA THR A 46 9.58 9.77 15.62
C THR A 46 10.33 10.08 16.91
N TYR A 47 10.34 11.35 17.30
CA TYR A 47 10.91 11.82 18.56
C TYR A 47 9.85 12.52 19.39
N LYS A 48 9.66 12.07 20.63
CA LYS A 48 8.69 12.63 21.57
C LYS A 48 9.40 13.48 22.62
N SER A 49 9.15 14.79 22.59
CA SER A 49 9.44 15.71 23.70
C SER A 49 8.13 16.12 24.37
N SER A 50 7.70 17.38 24.25
CA SER A 50 6.34 17.82 24.59
C SER A 50 5.32 17.41 23.52
N ASN A 51 5.75 17.33 22.26
CA ASN A 51 5.00 16.82 21.13
C ASN A 51 5.76 15.68 20.45
N THR A 52 5.06 14.86 19.67
CA THR A 52 5.68 13.88 18.77
C THR A 52 6.04 14.57 17.46
N ASN A 53 7.29 14.45 17.02
CA ASN A 53 7.80 15.01 15.76
C ASN A 53 8.41 13.92 14.88
N SER A 54 8.26 14.06 13.57
CA SER A 54 8.95 13.28 12.55
C SER A 54 10.30 13.92 12.27
N ILE A 55 11.36 13.11 12.42
CA ILE A 55 12.75 13.53 12.27
C ILE A 55 13.36 12.75 11.12
N ASN A 56 14.07 13.48 10.25
CA ASN A 56 14.96 12.88 9.27
C ASN A 56 16.38 13.33 9.58
N HIS A 57 17.31 12.38 9.58
CA HIS A 57 18.68 12.60 10.01
C HIS A 57 19.66 11.91 9.07
N LEU A 58 20.65 12.67 8.61
CA LEU A 58 21.85 12.15 7.98
C LEU A 58 23.02 12.30 8.95
N SER A 59 23.68 11.19 9.26
CA SER A 59 24.98 11.18 9.94
C SER A 59 26.08 10.95 8.92
N ILE A 60 26.97 11.92 8.74
CA ILE A 60 27.95 11.96 7.66
C ILE A 60 29.35 11.86 8.28
N ASN A 61 30.00 10.71 8.08
CA ASN A 61 31.33 10.43 8.62
C ASN A 61 32.42 10.94 7.66
N LEU A 62 33.11 12.00 8.06
CA LEU A 62 34.20 12.62 7.31
C LEU A 62 35.54 11.87 7.42
N ASN A 63 35.63 10.82 8.26
CA ASN A 63 36.79 9.91 8.24
C ASN A 63 36.70 8.87 7.11
N ASP A 64 35.53 8.70 6.49
CA ASP A 64 35.39 7.85 5.31
C ASP A 64 36.05 8.54 4.10
N ALA A 65 36.99 7.85 3.46
CA ALA A 65 37.83 8.41 2.40
C ALA A 65 37.05 8.85 1.15
N TYR A 66 35.79 8.44 1.02
CA TYR A 66 34.93 8.75 -0.11
C TYR A 66 33.82 9.75 0.22
N THR A 67 33.73 10.22 1.47
CA THR A 67 32.60 11.03 1.93
C THR A 67 32.97 12.49 2.07
N ASN A 68 32.23 13.35 1.37
CA ASN A 68 32.38 14.80 1.40
C ASN A 68 31.06 15.48 1.75
N VAL A 69 31.17 16.71 2.27
CA VAL A 69 30.05 17.65 2.37
C VAL A 69 30.33 18.82 1.44
N THR A 70 29.37 19.18 0.59
CA THR A 70 29.52 20.27 -0.39
C THR A 70 28.35 21.24 -0.37
N LEU A 71 28.57 22.44 -0.88
CA LEU A 71 27.54 23.45 -1.14
C LEU A 71 27.05 23.34 -2.58
N GLY A 72 25.74 23.17 -2.75
CA GLY A 72 25.07 23.25 -4.05
C GLY A 72 24.32 24.57 -4.18
N MET A 73 24.53 25.26 -5.31
CA MET A 73 23.79 26.46 -5.69
C MET A 73 23.31 26.35 -7.13
N PRO A 74 22.19 27.00 -7.50
CA PRO A 74 21.77 27.08 -8.87
C PRO A 74 22.66 28.05 -9.65
N ASP A 75 22.60 27.94 -10.97
CA ASP A 75 23.26 28.84 -11.91
C ASP A 75 22.19 29.37 -12.87
N PRO A 76 21.92 30.69 -12.91
CA PRO A 76 22.56 31.76 -12.15
C PRO A 76 22.27 31.72 -10.64
N PHE A 77 23.18 32.25 -9.82
CA PHE A 77 23.13 32.11 -8.36
C PHE A 77 21.90 32.77 -7.71
N ALA A 78 21.27 33.76 -8.34
CA ALA A 78 20.07 34.42 -7.81
C ALA A 78 18.77 33.67 -8.18
N SER A 79 18.85 32.50 -8.80
CA SER A 79 17.69 31.66 -9.09
C SER A 79 17.34 30.73 -7.93
N ARG A 80 16.29 29.92 -8.12
CA ARG A 80 15.82 28.95 -7.13
C ARG A 80 15.53 27.62 -7.79
N ILE A 81 15.85 26.54 -7.09
CA ILE A 81 15.62 25.18 -7.53
C ILE A 81 15.27 24.31 -6.31
N ARG A 82 14.45 23.28 -6.52
CA ARG A 82 14.13 22.31 -5.46
C ARG A 82 15.41 21.59 -5.00
N THR A 83 15.50 21.32 -3.70
CA THR A 83 16.65 20.64 -3.09
C THR A 83 16.95 19.31 -3.76
N THR A 84 15.92 18.48 -3.96
CA THR A 84 16.05 17.16 -4.58
C THR A 84 16.44 17.26 -6.05
N ALA A 85 15.93 18.26 -6.77
CA ALA A 85 16.24 18.51 -8.18
C ALA A 85 17.69 18.95 -8.37
N LEU A 86 18.19 19.88 -7.55
CA LEU A 86 19.59 20.31 -7.60
C LEU A 86 20.55 19.23 -7.12
N ALA A 87 20.19 18.50 -6.07
CA ALA A 87 20.97 17.34 -5.61
C ALA A 87 21.08 16.27 -6.71
N THR A 88 19.98 15.98 -7.41
CA THR A 88 19.98 15.06 -8.55
C THR A 88 20.82 15.60 -9.71
N LYS A 89 20.69 16.90 -10.04
CA LYS A 89 21.49 17.55 -11.09
C LYS A 89 23.00 17.49 -10.81
N ASN A 90 23.40 17.63 -9.54
CA ASN A 90 24.80 17.60 -9.13
C ASN A 90 25.36 16.18 -8.96
N SER A 91 24.50 15.16 -8.97
CA SER A 91 24.89 13.76 -8.78
C SER A 91 25.43 13.18 -10.09
N THR A 92 26.69 12.76 -10.08
CA THR A 92 27.37 12.15 -11.24
C THR A 92 28.23 10.96 -10.78
N GLU A 93 28.68 10.13 -11.74
CA GLU A 93 29.61 9.04 -11.44
C GLU A 93 30.89 9.59 -10.77
N GLY A 94 31.32 8.98 -9.66
CA GLY A 94 32.45 9.47 -8.87
C GLY A 94 32.18 10.75 -8.05
N ASN A 95 30.98 11.32 -8.13
CA ASN A 95 30.52 12.44 -7.31
C ASN A 95 29.00 12.34 -7.10
N ARG A 96 28.57 11.31 -6.38
CA ARG A 96 27.15 11.01 -6.17
C ARG A 96 26.63 11.77 -4.97
N VAL A 97 25.64 12.62 -5.16
CA VAL A 97 24.91 13.21 -4.04
C VAL A 97 24.01 12.11 -3.46
N VAL A 98 24.31 11.67 -2.24
CA VAL A 98 23.57 10.59 -1.57
C VAL A 98 22.52 11.13 -0.60
N GLY A 99 22.69 12.35 -0.11
CA GLY A 99 21.68 13.07 0.66
C GLY A 99 21.86 14.58 0.58
N ALA A 100 20.82 15.36 0.87
CA ALA A 100 20.88 16.81 0.82
C ALA A 100 19.82 17.48 1.71
N VAL A 101 20.11 18.70 2.17
CA VAL A 101 19.14 19.58 2.85
C VAL A 101 19.18 21.00 2.32
N ASN A 102 18.08 21.74 2.47
CA ASN A 102 18.09 23.18 2.18
C ASN A 102 19.03 23.93 3.15
N ALA A 103 19.60 25.05 2.72
CA ALA A 103 20.66 25.73 3.48
C ALA A 103 20.39 27.21 3.77
N ALA A 104 20.74 28.11 2.85
CA ALA A 104 20.77 29.54 3.09
C ALA A 104 19.38 30.19 3.14
N PHE A 105 19.24 31.21 3.97
CA PHE A 105 18.12 32.16 3.88
C PHE A 105 18.25 32.98 2.58
N PHE A 106 17.12 33.25 1.94
CA PHE A 106 17.08 33.93 0.64
C PHE A 106 15.86 34.85 0.52
N ASN A 107 15.95 35.81 -0.38
CA ASN A 107 14.82 36.67 -0.72
C ASN A 107 13.79 35.86 -1.54
N MET A 108 12.57 35.69 -1.03
CA MET A 108 11.56 34.88 -1.72
C MET A 108 10.98 35.53 -2.99
N GLY A 109 11.14 36.83 -3.20
CA GLY A 109 10.72 37.52 -4.42
C GLY A 109 11.74 37.35 -5.53
N GLU A 110 13.00 37.69 -5.22
CA GLU A 110 14.07 37.81 -6.22
C GLU A 110 15.04 36.61 -6.25
N GLY A 111 15.06 35.77 -5.21
CA GLY A 111 15.79 34.50 -5.20
C GLY A 111 17.22 34.53 -4.67
N TYR A 112 17.83 35.71 -4.48
CA TYR A 112 19.21 35.84 -4.00
C TYR A 112 19.39 35.51 -2.50
N PRO A 113 20.59 35.05 -2.07
CA PRO A 113 20.88 34.74 -0.67
C PRO A 113 20.97 36.01 0.20
N LEU A 114 20.49 35.94 1.44
CA LEU A 114 20.49 37.11 2.33
C LEU A 114 21.81 37.30 3.11
N PHE A 115 22.52 36.21 3.39
CA PHE A 115 23.71 36.20 4.25
C PHE A 115 24.97 35.81 3.47
N LEU A 116 26.13 35.90 4.13
CA LEU A 116 27.42 35.57 3.52
C LEU A 116 27.38 34.17 2.91
N ILE A 117 27.71 34.10 1.62
CA ILE A 117 28.00 32.83 0.94
C ILE A 117 29.32 33.00 0.21
N ALA A 118 30.22 32.04 0.43
CA ALA A 118 31.46 31.92 -0.32
C ALA A 118 31.67 30.45 -0.73
N GLN A 119 32.33 30.23 -1.86
CA GLN A 119 32.67 28.90 -2.36
C GLN A 119 34.03 28.93 -3.03
N ASN A 120 34.91 28.00 -2.66
CA ASN A 120 36.31 27.93 -3.09
C ASN A 120 37.04 29.27 -2.85
N ASN A 121 36.94 29.79 -1.63
CA ASN A 121 37.44 31.11 -1.21
C ASN A 121 36.81 32.33 -1.95
N ARG A 122 35.96 32.13 -2.96
CA ARG A 122 35.31 33.19 -3.74
C ARG A 122 34.06 33.71 -3.03
N ILE A 123 33.94 35.02 -2.89
CA ILE A 123 32.80 35.70 -2.27
C ILE A 123 31.66 35.78 -3.29
N ILE A 124 30.53 35.14 -2.99
CA ILE A 124 29.34 35.18 -3.85
C ILE A 124 28.39 36.29 -3.40
N ASN A 125 28.17 36.39 -2.08
CA ASN A 125 27.30 37.40 -1.49
C ASN A 125 27.89 37.85 -0.15
N GLY A 126 28.00 39.16 0.10
CA GLY A 126 28.59 39.69 1.34
C GLY A 126 27.67 39.60 2.56
N GLY A 127 26.36 39.44 2.34
CA GLY A 127 25.38 39.22 3.40
C GLY A 127 25.05 40.44 4.26
N ILE A 128 23.91 40.36 4.96
CA ILE A 128 23.47 41.35 5.96
C ILE A 128 23.55 40.73 7.35
N VAL A 129 24.06 41.49 8.32
CA VAL A 129 23.91 41.18 9.74
C VAL A 129 22.82 42.10 10.29
N SER A 130 21.83 41.53 10.99
CA SER A 130 20.66 42.27 11.44
C SER A 130 20.87 42.92 12.80
N ASN A 131 20.45 44.17 12.93
CA ASN A 131 20.45 44.89 14.20
C ASN A 131 19.23 44.48 15.04
N GLY A 132 19.36 43.47 15.89
CA GLY A 132 18.31 43.10 16.83
C GLY A 132 18.39 41.67 17.32
N SER A 133 18.28 41.45 18.63
CA SER A 133 18.41 40.12 19.24
C SER A 133 17.29 39.14 18.85
N SER A 134 16.26 39.57 18.13
CA SER A 134 15.17 38.72 17.65
C SER A 134 15.39 38.12 16.27
N GLU A 135 16.42 38.55 15.53
CA GLU A 135 16.67 38.09 14.16
C GLU A 135 17.53 36.83 14.09
N TYR A 136 17.37 36.04 13.03
CA TYR A 136 18.11 34.79 12.81
C TYR A 136 19.62 35.01 12.75
N MET A 137 20.05 36.10 12.09
CA MET A 137 21.44 36.50 11.95
C MET A 137 21.68 37.84 12.66
N ASN A 138 21.59 37.83 13.99
CA ASN A 138 21.97 38.97 14.83
C ASN A 138 23.45 38.91 15.26
N VAL A 139 24.06 37.74 15.16
CA VAL A 139 25.50 37.54 15.35
C VAL A 139 26.04 36.74 14.16
N PRO A 140 27.06 37.25 13.43
CA PRO A 140 27.55 36.61 12.22
C PRO A 140 28.16 35.25 12.55
N THR A 141 27.47 34.19 12.10
CA THR A 141 27.86 32.80 12.29
C THR A 141 27.65 32.02 11.00
N ALA A 142 28.48 31.02 10.77
CA ALA A 142 28.43 30.22 9.55
C ALA A 142 28.72 28.75 9.81
N PHE A 143 28.28 27.93 8.87
CA PHE A 143 28.80 26.58 8.66
C PHE A 143 29.65 26.56 7.40
N GLY A 144 30.75 25.82 7.43
CA GLY A 144 31.56 25.58 6.24
C GLY A 144 32.48 24.38 6.37
N MET A 145 33.12 24.07 5.25
CA MET A 145 34.15 23.03 5.17
C MET A 145 35.49 23.70 4.85
N LYS A 146 36.52 23.42 5.63
CA LYS A 146 37.89 23.85 5.34
C LYS A 146 38.45 23.06 4.16
N GLU A 147 39.52 23.58 3.55
CA GLU A 147 40.24 22.92 2.46
C GLU A 147 40.67 21.48 2.81
N ASN A 148 41.03 21.24 4.07
CA ASN A 148 41.46 19.93 4.58
C ASN A 148 40.28 18.96 4.91
N GLY A 149 39.04 19.33 4.58
CA GLY A 149 37.84 18.51 4.83
C GLY A 149 37.31 18.57 6.27
N GLU A 150 37.86 19.41 7.15
CA GLU A 150 37.30 19.62 8.49
C GLU A 150 36.05 20.53 8.43
N ALA A 151 34.99 20.10 9.11
CA ALA A 151 33.77 20.90 9.29
C ALA A 151 33.92 21.96 10.38
N VAL A 152 33.37 23.16 10.15
CA VAL A 152 33.43 24.29 11.09
C VAL A 152 32.04 24.91 11.24
N ILE A 153 31.66 25.18 12.49
CA ILE A 153 30.56 26.07 12.85
C ILE A 153 31.12 27.09 13.83
N ASP A 154 31.27 28.35 13.41
CA ASP A 154 31.78 29.41 14.30
C ASP A 154 31.37 30.81 13.82
N TYR A 155 31.84 31.82 14.55
CA TYR A 155 31.75 33.23 14.18
C TYR A 155 32.54 33.57 12.93
N PHE A 156 32.15 34.63 12.24
CA PHE A 156 32.99 35.26 11.24
C PHE A 156 32.94 36.78 11.40
N ASP A 157 34.06 37.42 11.16
CA ASP A 157 34.17 38.84 10.89
C ASP A 157 34.58 39.01 9.43
N PHE A 158 33.70 39.59 8.62
CA PHE A 158 33.94 39.82 7.19
C PHE A 158 34.06 41.32 6.93
N ASP A 159 35.27 41.73 6.57
CA ASP A 159 35.62 43.12 6.33
C ASP A 159 35.72 43.44 4.85
N VAL A 160 35.14 44.58 4.49
CA VAL A 160 35.31 45.23 3.19
C VAL A 160 35.91 46.60 3.45
N ASN A 161 37.24 46.72 3.28
CA ASN A 161 37.99 47.91 3.67
C ASN A 161 38.38 48.73 2.45
N LEU A 162 37.75 49.89 2.30
CA LEU A 162 38.05 50.88 1.27
C LEU A 162 39.22 51.77 1.72
N THR A 163 40.26 51.91 0.92
CA THR A 163 41.32 52.91 1.14
C THR A 163 41.29 53.97 0.04
N ALA A 164 41.16 55.23 0.43
CA ALA A 164 41.18 56.40 -0.46
C ALA A 164 41.73 57.63 0.28
N ASN A 165 42.48 58.49 -0.41
CA ASN A 165 43.09 59.70 0.17
C ASN A 165 43.92 59.43 1.45
N GLY A 166 44.57 58.26 1.53
CA GLY A 166 45.37 57.86 2.71
C GLY A 166 44.56 57.42 3.93
N GLU A 167 43.23 57.34 3.83
CA GLU A 167 42.35 56.84 4.89
C GLU A 167 41.75 55.49 4.52
N THR A 168 41.65 54.59 5.51
CA THR A 168 40.93 53.30 5.38
C THR A 168 39.58 53.38 6.07
N LEU A 169 38.55 52.93 5.37
CA LEU A 169 37.14 53.05 5.70
C LEU A 169 36.48 51.67 5.56
N GLN A 170 35.93 51.13 6.65
CA GLN A 170 35.19 49.87 6.63
C GLN A 170 33.80 50.10 6.04
N LEU A 171 33.46 49.37 4.98
CA LEU A 171 32.14 49.37 4.36
C LEU A 171 31.20 48.40 5.11
N ASN A 172 29.89 48.58 4.94
CA ASN A 172 28.90 47.72 5.59
C ASN A 172 28.68 46.37 4.89
N GLY A 173 29.33 46.15 3.75
CA GLY A 173 29.28 44.91 2.99
C GLY A 173 29.39 45.12 1.48
N MET A 174 29.10 44.05 0.74
CA MET A 174 29.18 44.04 -0.73
C MET A 174 28.08 43.19 -1.38
N ASN A 175 27.78 43.49 -2.64
CA ASN A 175 26.90 42.74 -3.55
C ASN A 175 25.54 42.38 -2.95
N ARG A 176 24.94 43.30 -2.21
CA ARG A 176 23.60 43.15 -1.63
C ARG A 176 22.83 44.45 -1.72
N GLU A 177 21.51 44.37 -1.59
CA GLU A 177 20.67 45.56 -1.40
C GLU A 177 21.19 46.37 -0.18
N ARG A 178 21.19 47.68 -0.34
CA ARG A 178 21.69 48.64 0.65
C ARG A 178 20.53 49.18 1.48
N ASN A 179 20.67 49.11 2.80
CA ASN A 179 19.71 49.66 3.76
C ASN A 179 20.02 51.12 4.12
N ASN A 180 19.13 51.69 4.92
CA ASN A 180 19.35 53.02 5.50
C ASN A 180 20.65 53.07 6.31
N GLN A 181 21.41 54.17 6.17
CA GLN A 181 22.69 54.41 6.86
C GLN A 181 23.83 53.46 6.50
N GLU A 182 23.75 52.75 5.38
CA GLU A 182 24.82 51.84 4.93
C GLU A 182 25.62 52.36 3.73
N THR A 183 26.86 51.88 3.64
CA THR A 183 27.71 51.97 2.46
C THR A 183 28.00 50.58 1.93
N ILE A 184 27.66 50.31 0.67
CA ILE A 184 27.80 48.99 0.03
C ILE A 184 28.64 49.09 -1.22
N LEU A 185 29.54 48.11 -1.38
CA LEU A 185 30.27 47.89 -2.62
C LEU A 185 29.44 47.02 -3.58
N PHE A 186 29.23 47.49 -4.80
CA PHE A 186 28.64 46.73 -5.88
C PHE A 186 29.69 46.40 -6.93
N THR A 187 29.78 45.13 -7.29
CA THR A 187 30.68 44.60 -8.33
C THR A 187 29.83 43.93 -9.41
N PRO A 188 30.40 43.53 -10.55
CA PRO A 188 29.67 42.85 -11.62
C PRO A 188 29.04 41.50 -11.20
N GLU A 189 29.42 40.96 -10.04
CA GLU A 189 28.81 39.77 -9.42
C GLU A 189 27.48 40.08 -8.72
N PHE A 190 27.11 41.35 -8.56
CA PHE A 190 25.78 41.70 -8.05
C PHE A 190 24.69 41.15 -8.97
N TYR A 191 23.63 40.59 -8.38
CA TYR A 191 22.60 39.85 -9.12
C TYR A 191 21.75 40.73 -10.06
N LYS A 192 21.83 42.07 -9.93
CA LYS A 192 21.20 43.04 -10.83
C LYS A 192 22.28 43.74 -11.67
N PRO A 193 21.93 44.19 -12.90
CA PRO A 193 22.88 44.89 -13.76
C PRO A 193 23.35 46.23 -13.19
N GLY A 194 22.54 46.90 -12.37
CA GLY A 194 22.84 48.18 -11.73
C GLY A 194 22.63 48.12 -10.22
N THR A 195 22.99 49.18 -9.51
CA THR A 195 22.87 49.24 -8.03
C THR A 195 21.43 49.42 -7.57
N ASN A 196 20.51 49.79 -8.47
CA ASN A 196 19.09 50.03 -8.20
C ASN A 196 18.87 51.03 -7.03
N SER A 197 19.78 52.01 -6.93
CA SER A 197 19.75 53.01 -5.87
C SER A 197 18.46 53.83 -5.89
N ASN A 198 17.95 54.13 -4.70
CA ASN A 198 16.76 54.97 -4.52
C ASN A 198 17.15 56.46 -4.39
N GLN A 199 16.16 57.33 -4.14
CA GLN A 199 16.39 58.78 -4.03
C GLN A 199 17.37 59.21 -2.92
N TYR A 200 17.70 58.30 -2.00
CA TYR A 200 18.63 58.55 -0.90
C TYR A 200 20.05 58.06 -1.19
N GLY A 201 20.34 57.62 -2.42
CA GLY A 201 21.63 57.05 -2.79
C GLY A 201 22.61 57.99 -3.47
N TYR A 202 23.84 58.00 -2.96
CA TYR A 202 24.99 58.64 -3.57
C TYR A 202 25.93 57.55 -4.10
N GLU A 203 26.29 57.59 -5.38
CA GLU A 203 27.05 56.51 -6.02
C GLU A 203 28.40 57.01 -6.53
N ILE A 204 29.45 56.23 -6.30
CA ILE A 204 30.81 56.52 -6.76
C ILE A 204 31.24 55.37 -7.65
N VAL A 205 31.41 55.65 -8.94
CA VAL A 205 31.80 54.67 -9.95
C VAL A 205 33.32 54.69 -10.09
N VAL A 206 33.93 53.52 -9.96
CA VAL A 206 35.38 53.31 -10.06
C VAL A 206 35.66 52.41 -11.26
N ASP A 207 36.59 52.84 -12.12
CA ASP A 207 37.18 52.01 -13.16
C ASP A 207 38.49 51.41 -12.64
N ALA A 208 38.54 50.08 -12.55
CA ALA A 208 39.70 49.33 -12.10
C ALA A 208 40.65 48.97 -13.26
N GLY A 209 40.26 49.20 -14.51
CA GLY A 209 41.00 48.80 -15.71
C GLY A 209 41.12 47.28 -15.89
N THR A 210 40.62 46.49 -14.94
CA THR A 210 40.67 45.03 -14.88
C THR A 210 39.36 44.48 -14.32
N SER A 211 39.06 43.21 -14.62
CA SER A 211 37.81 42.60 -14.15
C SER A 211 37.77 42.52 -12.62
N THR A 212 36.62 42.85 -12.07
CA THR A 212 36.30 42.81 -10.63
C THR A 212 35.31 41.68 -10.31
N ARG A 213 35.23 40.68 -11.18
CA ARG A 213 34.51 39.41 -10.92
C ARG A 213 35.39 38.45 -10.13
N ASN A 214 34.75 37.42 -9.55
CA ASN A 214 35.43 36.35 -8.82
C ASN A 214 36.39 36.86 -7.73
N ILE A 215 35.92 37.77 -6.89
CA ILE A 215 36.69 38.28 -5.76
C ILE A 215 36.78 37.19 -4.68
N HIS A 216 37.99 36.95 -4.18
CA HIS A 216 38.27 36.02 -3.09
C HIS A 216 38.63 36.77 -1.81
N PHE A 217 38.52 36.10 -0.66
CA PHE A 217 39.10 36.65 0.57
C PHE A 217 40.63 36.75 0.44
N GLY A 218 41.17 37.88 0.86
CA GLY A 218 42.56 38.29 0.71
C GLY A 218 42.81 39.22 -0.49
N ASP A 219 41.90 39.27 -1.46
CA ASP A 219 42.06 40.10 -2.65
C ASP A 219 42.00 41.60 -2.33
N THR A 220 42.65 42.39 -3.18
CA THR A 220 42.49 43.85 -3.21
C THR A 220 42.20 44.29 -4.64
N ILE A 221 41.03 44.91 -4.86
CA ILE A 221 40.72 45.57 -6.14
C ILE A 221 41.09 47.04 -6.05
N SER A 222 41.61 47.63 -7.11
CA SER A 222 42.04 49.03 -7.14
C SER A 222 41.62 49.71 -8.44
N GLY A 223 41.38 51.01 -8.40
CA GLY A 223 40.97 51.77 -9.57
C GLY A 223 40.90 53.26 -9.34
N LYS A 224 40.46 53.99 -10.37
CA LYS A 224 40.23 55.44 -10.31
C LYS A 224 38.75 55.75 -10.35
N VAL A 225 38.32 56.70 -9.53
CA VAL A 225 36.95 57.24 -9.61
C VAL A 225 36.77 57.86 -11.00
N VAL A 226 35.74 57.43 -11.73
CA VAL A 226 35.41 57.96 -13.06
C VAL A 226 34.13 58.79 -13.07
N GLN A 227 33.22 58.51 -12.13
CA GLN A 227 31.95 59.22 -12.04
C GLN A 227 31.46 59.25 -10.60
N VAL A 228 30.81 60.36 -10.24
CA VAL A 228 30.13 60.54 -8.97
C VAL A 228 28.70 60.98 -9.26
N LEU A 229 27.73 60.21 -8.79
CA LEU A 229 26.31 60.44 -8.98
C LEU A 229 25.68 60.93 -7.67
N PRO A 230 25.06 62.12 -7.66
CA PRO A 230 24.43 62.67 -6.46
C PRO A 230 23.15 61.90 -6.08
N TYR A 231 22.63 62.21 -4.89
CA TYR A 231 21.34 61.72 -4.42
C TYR A 231 20.24 61.82 -5.48
N GLY A 232 19.47 60.74 -5.65
CA GLY A 232 18.43 60.68 -6.68
C GLY A 232 18.84 59.97 -7.95
N GLN A 233 20.14 59.78 -8.18
CA GLN A 233 20.66 59.16 -9.40
C GLN A 233 21.18 57.75 -9.11
N SER A 234 21.02 56.85 -10.05
CA SER A 234 21.44 55.46 -9.94
C SER A 234 22.28 55.03 -11.13
N VAL A 235 23.15 54.04 -10.89
CA VAL A 235 23.95 53.44 -11.95
C VAL A 235 23.09 52.44 -12.72
N SER A 236 22.93 52.67 -14.02
CA SER A 236 22.17 51.78 -14.91
C SER A 236 22.88 50.45 -15.15
N LYS A 237 24.22 50.44 -15.18
CA LYS A 237 25.05 49.24 -15.30
C LYS A 237 26.34 49.35 -14.50
N ILE A 238 26.62 48.38 -13.63
CA ILE A 238 27.89 48.25 -12.92
C ILE A 238 29.00 47.96 -13.95
N PRO A 239 30.13 48.71 -13.95
CA PRO A 239 31.19 48.50 -14.94
C PRO A 239 31.84 47.12 -14.81
N GLU A 240 32.01 46.41 -15.92
CA GLU A 240 32.59 45.06 -15.94
C GLU A 240 34.04 45.01 -15.42
N ASN A 241 34.80 46.08 -15.67
CA ASN A 241 36.16 46.27 -15.19
C ASN A 241 36.22 47.30 -14.05
N GLY A 242 35.20 47.35 -13.20
CA GLY A 242 35.09 48.37 -12.17
C GLY A 242 34.10 48.01 -11.09
N PHE A 243 33.76 48.98 -10.24
CA PHE A 243 32.83 48.78 -9.13
C PHE A 243 32.14 50.08 -8.76
N VAL A 244 31.08 49.99 -7.97
CA VAL A 244 30.32 51.13 -7.50
C VAL A 244 30.28 51.11 -5.97
N ILE A 245 30.63 52.22 -5.33
CA ILE A 245 30.43 52.42 -3.90
C ILE A 245 29.15 53.23 -3.73
N SER A 246 28.14 52.64 -3.10
CA SER A 246 26.83 53.25 -2.89
C SER A 246 26.62 53.61 -1.42
N VAL A 247 26.27 54.86 -1.13
CA VAL A 247 26.20 55.42 0.22
C VAL A 247 24.80 55.97 0.52
N GLN A 248 24.17 55.51 1.62
CA GLN A 248 22.86 56.01 2.06
C GLN A 248 22.96 56.75 3.39
N GLY A 249 22.30 57.91 3.48
CA GLY A 249 22.11 58.63 4.74
C GLY A 249 23.39 59.25 5.32
N ALA A 250 23.27 59.93 6.46
CA ALA A 250 24.36 60.70 7.08
C ALA A 250 25.35 59.83 7.90
N SER A 251 25.89 58.76 7.31
CA SER A 251 26.95 57.98 7.95
C SER A 251 28.21 58.84 8.16
N PRO A 252 28.98 58.69 9.26
CA PRO A 252 30.29 59.34 9.42
C PRO A 252 31.25 59.09 8.25
N LEU A 253 31.09 57.94 7.57
CA LEU A 253 31.81 57.57 6.35
C LEU A 253 31.41 58.44 5.15
N ASN A 254 30.14 58.86 5.08
CA ASN A 254 29.59 59.56 3.93
C ASN A 254 30.28 60.91 3.67
N ALA A 255 30.55 61.69 4.72
CA ALA A 255 31.26 62.96 4.59
C ALA A 255 32.69 62.81 4.05
N LYS A 256 33.30 61.62 4.22
CA LYS A 256 34.63 61.30 3.66
C LYS A 256 34.50 60.83 2.21
N LEU A 257 33.54 59.96 1.92
CA LEU A 257 33.27 59.43 0.58
C LEU A 257 32.80 60.51 -0.41
N GLN A 258 32.05 61.51 0.07
CA GLN A 258 31.62 62.64 -0.75
C GLN A 258 32.77 63.56 -1.19
N LYS A 259 33.96 63.44 -0.58
CA LYS A 259 35.17 64.17 -1.01
C LYS A 259 35.88 63.50 -2.18
N LEU A 260 35.50 62.27 -2.55
CA LEU A 260 36.08 61.58 -3.69
C LEU A 260 35.62 62.25 -4.98
N THR A 261 36.57 62.67 -5.81
CA THR A 261 36.33 63.29 -7.11
C THR A 261 36.87 62.41 -8.24
N PRO A 262 36.39 62.57 -9.49
CA PRO A 262 36.97 61.88 -10.63
C PRO A 262 38.49 62.03 -10.69
N GLY A 263 39.20 60.92 -10.90
CA GLY A 263 40.66 60.81 -10.86
C GLY A 263 41.25 60.31 -9.53
N THR A 264 40.47 60.30 -8.44
CA THR A 264 40.93 59.82 -7.13
C THR A 264 41.25 58.32 -7.18
N ASP A 265 42.42 57.93 -6.66
CA ASP A 265 42.81 56.53 -6.49
C ASP A 265 42.08 55.89 -5.30
N VAL A 266 41.54 54.70 -5.54
CA VAL A 266 40.73 53.94 -4.60
C VAL A 266 41.17 52.48 -4.64
N SER A 267 41.27 51.84 -3.47
CA SER A 267 41.44 50.39 -3.35
C SER A 267 40.45 49.81 -2.35
N VAL A 268 40.05 48.56 -2.53
CA VAL A 268 39.17 47.83 -1.61
C VAL A 268 39.77 46.47 -1.32
N ASN A 269 40.05 46.19 -0.05
CA ASN A 269 40.51 44.90 0.43
C ASN A 269 39.35 44.11 1.06
N PHE A 270 39.37 42.78 0.86
CA PHE A 270 38.37 41.86 1.40
C PHE A 270 39.06 40.87 2.34
N SER A 271 38.67 40.83 3.60
CA SER A 271 39.28 39.91 4.57
C SER A 271 38.23 39.24 5.44
N ILE A 272 38.54 38.03 5.89
CA ILE A 272 37.73 37.28 6.86
C ILE A 272 38.64 36.69 7.92
N ASP A 273 38.09 36.35 9.09
CA ASP A 273 38.84 35.64 10.12
C ASP A 273 39.61 34.44 9.56
N SER A 274 40.84 34.28 10.02
CA SER A 274 41.78 33.25 9.52
C SER A 274 41.24 31.81 9.53
N GLN A 275 40.27 31.49 10.40
CA GLN A 275 39.63 30.17 10.46
C GLN A 275 38.81 29.83 9.21
N TRP A 276 38.42 30.84 8.43
CA TRP A 276 37.64 30.73 7.20
C TRP A 276 38.48 30.88 5.93
N ASN A 277 39.77 31.21 6.04
CA ASN A 277 40.67 31.31 4.90
C ASN A 277 40.67 30.01 4.10
N ASN A 278 40.55 30.11 2.78
CA ASN A 278 40.54 28.98 1.85
C ASN A 278 39.45 27.93 2.14
N ALA A 279 38.36 28.32 2.83
CA ALA A 279 37.23 27.41 3.01
C ALA A 279 36.68 26.96 1.64
N GLN A 280 36.41 25.66 1.51
CA GLN A 280 35.76 25.09 0.33
C GLN A 280 34.38 25.73 0.13
N PHE A 281 33.68 26.02 1.23
CA PHE A 281 32.55 26.91 1.22
C PHE A 281 32.26 27.47 2.62
N ILE A 282 31.53 28.58 2.64
CA ILE A 282 30.97 29.23 3.82
C ILE A 282 29.51 29.51 3.53
N VAL A 283 28.63 29.07 4.42
CA VAL A 283 27.20 29.43 4.40
C VAL A 283 26.85 30.04 5.74
N ALA A 284 26.70 31.35 5.77
CA ALA A 284 26.20 32.04 6.93
C ALA A 284 24.71 31.74 7.13
N SER A 285 24.36 31.40 8.36
CA SER A 285 22.98 31.17 8.79
C SER A 285 22.83 31.45 10.29
N GLY A 286 21.66 31.21 10.86
CA GLY A 286 21.51 31.33 12.30
C GLY A 286 20.10 31.07 12.81
N PRO A 287 19.93 31.09 14.15
CA PRO A 287 20.99 31.31 15.14
C PRO A 287 21.86 30.04 15.33
N MET A 288 23.03 30.19 15.94
CA MET A 288 23.68 29.04 16.61
C MET A 288 22.74 28.54 17.73
N LEU A 289 22.69 27.23 17.92
CA LEU A 289 21.76 26.55 18.84
C LEU A 289 22.48 25.79 19.96
N VAL A 290 23.63 25.20 19.64
CA VAL A 290 24.41 24.35 20.54
C VAL A 290 25.88 24.72 20.38
N ARG A 291 26.62 24.77 21.49
CA ARG A 291 28.08 24.94 21.51
C ARG A 291 28.67 24.12 22.66
N ASN A 292 29.75 23.38 22.41
CA ASN A 292 30.41 22.52 23.39
C ASN A 292 29.44 21.51 24.06
N GLY A 293 28.46 21.02 23.31
CA GLY A 293 27.43 20.09 23.78
C GLY A 293 26.40 20.70 24.73
N GLN A 294 26.30 22.04 24.80
CA GLN A 294 25.37 22.76 25.68
C GLN A 294 24.45 23.71 24.89
N PRO A 295 23.26 24.06 25.43
CA PRO A 295 22.37 25.02 24.78
C PRO A 295 23.06 26.37 24.62
N TYR A 296 23.06 26.91 23.41
CA TYR A 296 23.71 28.17 23.08
C TYR A 296 22.92 28.93 22.00
N ILE A 297 21.67 29.29 22.32
CA ILE A 297 20.75 29.93 21.39
C ILE A 297 21.06 31.42 21.32
N MET A 298 21.62 31.87 20.19
CA MET A 298 22.17 33.22 20.03
C MET A 298 21.15 34.34 19.78
N MET A 299 19.87 33.98 19.64
CA MET A 299 18.77 34.93 19.60
C MET A 299 18.00 34.92 20.93
N SER A 300 17.23 35.99 21.16
CA SER A 300 16.31 36.06 22.29
C SER A 300 15.28 34.93 22.19
N THR A 301 15.34 33.99 23.12
CA THR A 301 14.37 32.88 23.25
C THR A 301 12.94 33.38 23.54
N SER A 302 12.81 34.64 23.93
CA SER A 302 11.52 35.31 24.14
C SER A 302 10.89 35.83 22.84
N SER A 303 11.65 35.92 21.74
CA SER A 303 11.20 36.46 20.45
C SER A 303 10.13 35.58 19.78
N PRO A 304 9.24 36.17 18.96
CA PRO A 304 8.26 35.40 18.20
C PRO A 304 8.88 34.31 17.32
N ARG A 305 10.03 34.61 16.67
CA ARG A 305 10.76 33.65 15.81
C ARG A 305 11.30 32.46 16.60
N ALA A 306 11.86 32.70 17.78
CA ALA A 306 12.41 31.66 18.63
C ALA A 306 11.32 30.74 19.20
N LYS A 307 10.14 31.30 19.53
CA LYS A 307 8.97 30.58 20.07
C LYS A 307 8.17 29.82 19.02
N GLU A 308 8.29 30.18 17.75
CA GLU A 308 7.53 29.55 16.67
C GLU A 308 7.81 28.05 16.62
N VAL A 309 6.77 27.23 16.75
CA VAL A 309 6.82 25.79 16.52
C VAL A 309 6.57 25.56 15.02
N THR A 310 7.61 25.20 14.29
CA THR A 310 7.55 25.05 12.83
C THR A 310 8.56 24.01 12.36
N ALA A 311 8.55 23.71 11.06
CA ALA A 311 9.54 22.83 10.45
C ALA A 311 10.93 23.48 10.52
N ARG A 312 11.98 22.68 10.74
CA ARG A 312 13.34 23.16 10.96
C ARG A 312 14.34 22.37 10.14
N THR A 313 15.37 23.04 9.65
CA THR A 313 16.57 22.41 9.11
C THR A 313 17.77 22.89 9.92
N VAL A 314 18.68 21.98 10.25
CA VAL A 314 19.87 22.29 11.05
C VAL A 314 21.05 21.46 10.57
N VAL A 315 22.23 22.07 10.64
CA VAL A 315 23.51 21.36 10.52
C VAL A 315 24.22 21.39 11.86
N GLY A 316 24.76 20.24 12.24
CA GLY A 316 25.54 20.07 13.47
C GLY A 316 26.84 19.32 13.21
N ILE A 317 27.79 19.46 14.14
CA ILE A 317 29.07 18.76 14.10
C ILE A 317 29.33 18.05 15.44
N SER A 318 30.00 16.89 15.37
CA SER A 318 30.54 16.20 16.54
C SER A 318 31.74 16.95 17.14
N LYS A 319 32.07 16.65 18.39
CA LYS A 319 33.18 17.28 19.13
C LYS A 319 34.54 17.12 18.46
N ASP A 320 34.78 15.98 17.82
CA ASP A 320 36.00 15.70 17.03
C ASP A 320 35.97 16.29 15.61
N LYS A 321 34.86 16.94 15.24
CA LYS A 321 34.57 17.50 13.92
C LYS A 321 34.61 16.48 12.78
N LYS A 322 34.54 15.19 13.10
CA LYS A 322 34.58 14.10 12.10
C LYS A 322 33.21 13.63 11.66
N THR A 323 32.14 14.05 12.33
CA THR A 323 30.77 13.77 11.92
C THR A 323 30.02 15.07 11.70
N VAL A 324 29.40 15.19 10.52
CA VAL A 324 28.42 16.23 10.21
C VAL A 324 27.02 15.62 10.29
N HIS A 325 26.09 16.35 10.89
CA HIS A 325 24.70 15.96 11.00
C HIS A 325 23.84 16.91 10.18
N PHE A 326 23.09 16.37 9.21
CA PHE A 326 21.97 17.10 8.63
C PHE A 326 20.69 16.60 9.28
N VAL A 327 19.91 17.49 9.86
CA VAL A 327 18.64 17.14 10.48
C VAL A 327 17.53 18.03 9.95
N THR A 328 16.42 17.41 9.61
CA THR A 328 15.16 18.11 9.37
C THR A 328 14.08 17.62 10.32
N VAL A 329 13.32 18.57 10.87
CA VAL A 329 12.12 18.33 11.66
C VAL A 329 10.92 18.71 10.80
N ASP A 330 10.03 17.77 10.52
CA ASP A 330 8.78 18.07 9.81
C ASP A 330 7.88 18.97 10.66
N GLY A 331 7.07 19.81 10.02
CA GLY A 331 6.21 20.76 10.73
C GLY A 331 4.85 20.96 10.08
N LYS A 332 3.96 21.61 10.82
CA LYS A 332 2.57 21.93 10.41
C LYS A 332 1.74 20.70 10.03
N GLN A 333 2.01 19.56 10.67
CA GLN A 333 1.27 18.31 10.46
C GLN A 333 0.75 17.78 11.81
N SER A 334 -0.37 17.04 11.79
CA SER A 334 -0.93 16.46 13.02
C SER A 334 0.03 15.49 13.73
N LYS A 335 0.86 14.78 12.95
CA LYS A 335 1.88 13.85 13.44
C LYS A 335 3.25 14.50 13.71
N SER A 336 3.44 15.75 13.28
CA SER A 336 4.68 16.51 13.47
C SER A 336 4.38 18.02 13.41
N PRO A 337 4.08 18.67 14.54
CA PRO A 337 3.81 20.10 14.57
C PRO A 337 5.09 20.92 14.29
N GLY A 338 6.27 20.38 14.59
CA GLY A 338 7.55 21.04 14.46
C GLY A 338 8.22 21.29 15.82
N MET A 339 9.29 22.09 15.81
CA MET A 339 10.01 22.49 17.02
C MET A 339 10.27 24.00 17.03
N ASN A 340 10.22 24.58 18.22
CA ASN A 340 10.80 25.88 18.50
C ASN A 340 12.32 25.75 18.76
N MET A 341 13.03 26.87 18.93
CA MET A 341 14.51 26.84 19.02
C MET A 341 15.02 26.11 20.26
N SER A 342 14.36 26.26 21.40
CA SER A 342 14.73 25.56 22.64
C SER A 342 14.53 24.05 22.53
N GLN A 343 13.39 23.61 21.99
CA GLN A 343 13.11 22.19 21.75
C GLN A 343 14.12 21.58 20.77
N LEU A 344 14.50 22.32 19.73
CA LEU A 344 15.47 21.86 18.74
C LEU A 344 16.87 21.74 19.35
N ALA A 345 17.32 22.74 20.13
CA ALA A 345 18.61 22.69 20.83
C ALA A 345 18.68 21.49 21.80
N ASP A 346 17.65 21.29 22.63
CA ASP A 346 17.56 20.16 23.56
C ASP A 346 17.63 18.81 22.84
N TYR A 347 16.95 18.70 21.71
CA TYR A 347 16.99 17.50 20.87
C TYR A 347 18.40 17.24 20.32
N LEU A 348 19.09 18.27 19.81
CA LEU A 348 20.43 18.15 19.24
C LEU A 348 21.47 17.73 20.28
N ILE A 349 21.37 18.26 21.50
CA ILE A 349 22.24 17.87 22.62
C ILE A 349 22.02 16.39 22.97
N ARG A 350 20.76 15.93 23.01
CA ARG A 350 20.43 14.51 23.23
C ARG A 350 20.91 13.60 22.11
N LEU A 351 20.97 14.11 20.88
CA LEU A 351 21.57 13.41 19.74
C LEU A 351 23.11 13.30 19.86
N GLY A 352 23.74 14.04 20.76
CA GLY A 352 25.20 14.07 20.95
C GLY A 352 25.90 15.08 20.04
N VAL A 353 25.18 16.04 19.48
CA VAL A 353 25.77 17.13 18.68
C VAL A 353 26.53 18.08 19.60
N ASP A 354 27.77 18.43 19.23
CA ASP A 354 28.62 19.32 20.01
C ASP A 354 28.37 20.79 19.67
N THR A 355 28.33 21.11 18.38
CA THR A 355 28.05 22.47 17.90
C THR A 355 27.03 22.42 16.76
N ALA A 356 26.05 23.33 16.75
CA ALA A 356 24.99 23.34 15.75
C ALA A 356 24.49 24.73 15.40
N ILE A 357 24.12 24.92 14.13
CA ILE A 357 23.57 26.17 13.59
C ILE A 357 22.29 25.91 12.81
N ASN A 358 21.26 26.70 13.09
CA ASN A 358 19.99 26.63 12.39
C ASN A 358 20.14 27.11 10.93
N LEU A 359 19.47 26.43 10.00
CA LEU A 359 19.40 26.78 8.58
C LEU A 359 18.01 27.37 8.25
N ASP A 360 17.77 27.73 6.99
CA ASP A 360 16.42 28.16 6.58
C ASP A 360 15.39 27.05 6.88
N GLY A 361 14.20 27.45 7.34
CA GLY A 361 13.21 26.54 7.91
C GLY A 361 11.83 26.67 7.28
N GLY A 362 10.80 26.28 8.05
CA GLY A 362 9.42 26.37 7.62
C GLY A 362 9.19 25.62 6.30
N GLY A 363 8.56 26.27 5.32
CA GLY A 363 8.25 25.66 4.02
C GLY A 363 9.48 25.32 3.16
N SER A 364 10.68 25.78 3.52
CA SER A 364 11.94 25.42 2.83
C SER A 364 12.50 24.07 3.32
N THR A 365 12.11 23.64 4.53
CA THR A 365 12.62 22.43 5.21
C THR A 365 12.49 21.20 4.32
N THR A 366 13.62 20.68 3.87
CA THR A 366 13.68 19.56 2.94
C THR A 366 14.84 18.62 3.27
N MET A 367 14.56 17.32 3.31
CA MET A 367 15.55 16.24 3.29
C MET A 367 15.41 15.48 1.97
N GLY A 368 16.48 15.44 1.18
CA GLY A 368 16.62 14.57 0.02
C GLY A 368 17.52 13.39 0.33
N ILE A 369 17.16 12.19 -0.14
CA ILE A 369 17.99 10.98 -0.03
C ILE A 369 18.04 10.22 -1.36
N ARG A 370 19.15 9.54 -1.62
CA ARG A 370 19.27 8.58 -2.73
C ARG A 370 18.81 7.20 -2.27
N LYS A 371 17.65 6.75 -2.75
CA LYS A 371 17.14 5.40 -2.47
C LYS A 371 17.97 4.33 -3.19
N TYR A 372 18.03 3.13 -2.61
CA TYR A 372 18.68 1.98 -3.25
C TYR A 372 18.10 1.68 -4.64
N GLY A 373 18.99 1.33 -5.57
CA GLY A 373 18.65 1.11 -6.97
C GLY A 373 18.52 2.37 -7.82
N SER A 374 18.73 3.56 -7.25
CA SER A 374 18.61 4.84 -7.95
C SER A 374 19.88 5.69 -7.80
N ASN A 375 20.17 6.49 -8.82
CA ASN A 375 21.15 7.59 -8.75
C ASN A 375 20.49 8.94 -8.42
N ASN A 376 19.17 9.03 -8.46
CA ASN A 376 18.41 10.25 -8.19
C ASN A 376 18.19 10.43 -6.69
N VAL A 377 18.29 11.68 -6.25
CA VAL A 377 17.93 12.11 -4.90
C VAL A 377 16.44 12.46 -4.89
N VAL A 378 15.70 11.81 -3.99
CA VAL A 378 14.24 11.98 -3.86
C VAL A 378 13.88 12.53 -2.50
N LEU A 379 12.71 13.15 -2.40
CA LEU A 379 12.18 13.72 -1.17
C LEU A 379 11.98 12.61 -0.12
N ALA A 380 12.53 12.82 1.08
CA ALA A 380 12.47 11.88 2.20
C ALA A 380 11.52 12.35 3.32
N ASN A 381 11.43 13.66 3.53
CA ASN A 381 10.58 14.26 4.56
C ASN A 381 9.23 14.74 3.97
N VAL A 382 8.34 15.23 4.84
CA VAL A 382 7.05 15.80 4.41
C VAL A 382 7.11 17.33 4.55
N PRO A 383 7.18 18.09 3.44
CA PRO A 383 7.28 19.55 3.48
C PRO A 383 6.06 20.20 4.14
N ALA A 384 6.31 21.19 5.00
CA ALA A 384 5.24 21.91 5.72
C ALA A 384 4.24 22.66 4.81
N ALA A 385 4.61 22.93 3.55
CA ALA A 385 3.78 23.57 2.55
C ALA A 385 3.00 22.57 1.66
N GLY A 386 3.05 21.27 1.97
CA GLY A 386 2.46 20.19 1.16
C GLY A 386 3.24 19.84 -0.11
N SER A 387 4.19 20.68 -0.53
CA SER A 387 5.11 20.42 -1.63
C SER A 387 6.49 21.02 -1.35
N GLU A 388 7.51 20.46 -2.01
CA GLU A 388 8.89 20.95 -1.89
C GLU A 388 9.05 22.34 -2.53
N ARG A 389 9.55 23.29 -1.74
CA ARG A 389 9.85 24.65 -2.17
C ARG A 389 11.19 24.71 -2.91
N ALA A 390 11.26 25.55 -3.93
CA ALA A 390 12.52 25.92 -4.56
C ALA A 390 13.32 26.88 -3.67
N VAL A 391 14.59 26.55 -3.42
CA VAL A 391 15.51 27.28 -2.52
C VAL A 391 16.73 27.77 -3.29
N ASN A 392 17.53 28.64 -2.67
CA ASN A 392 18.72 29.23 -3.28
C ASN A 392 20.00 28.40 -3.06
N ALA A 393 20.11 27.68 -1.94
CA ALA A 393 21.31 26.91 -1.64
C ALA A 393 20.96 25.64 -0.87
N ILE A 394 21.77 24.60 -1.06
CA ILE A 394 21.63 23.30 -0.40
C ILE A 394 22.97 22.79 0.12
N LEU A 395 22.95 22.07 1.22
CA LEU A 395 24.09 21.27 1.66
C LEU A 395 23.92 19.83 1.16
N GLN A 396 24.99 19.24 0.65
CA GLN A 396 24.99 17.93 0.01
C GLN A 396 25.95 16.99 0.74
N ALA A 397 25.49 15.80 1.06
CA ALA A 397 26.32 14.67 1.44
C ALA A 397 26.68 13.91 0.16
N VAL A 398 27.97 13.83 -0.15
CA VAL A 398 28.49 13.33 -1.42
C VAL A 398 29.33 12.08 -1.18
N SER A 399 29.08 11.04 -1.96
CA SER A 399 29.95 9.87 -2.08
C SER A 399 30.76 9.97 -3.38
N THR A 400 32.08 9.93 -3.24
CA THR A 400 33.04 9.86 -4.35
C THR A 400 33.53 8.44 -4.62
N ALA A 401 32.94 7.45 -3.93
CA ALA A 401 33.35 6.05 -4.05
C ALA A 401 33.20 5.56 -5.49
N PRO A 402 34.23 4.91 -6.06
CA PRO A 402 34.13 4.35 -7.40
C PRO A 402 33.08 3.24 -7.43
N THR A 403 32.43 3.08 -8.57
CA THR A 403 31.61 1.89 -8.80
C THR A 403 32.50 0.64 -8.77
N SER A 404 32.09 -0.36 -7.98
CA SER A 404 32.81 -1.61 -7.79
C SER A 404 31.92 -2.83 -8.07
N GLU A 405 32.44 -4.04 -7.87
CA GLU A 405 31.69 -5.27 -8.08
C GLU A 405 30.46 -5.37 -7.17
N ALA A 406 29.43 -6.08 -7.65
CA ALA A 406 28.23 -6.34 -6.87
C ALA A 406 28.56 -6.99 -5.53
N ALA A 407 27.86 -6.53 -4.49
CA ALA A 407 27.96 -7.03 -3.13
C ALA A 407 26.59 -7.48 -2.59
N THR A 408 25.50 -6.82 -2.98
CA THR A 408 24.15 -7.13 -2.52
C THR A 408 23.15 -7.12 -3.66
N ILE A 409 22.21 -8.06 -3.63
CA ILE A 409 21.05 -8.09 -4.52
C ILE A 409 19.79 -7.98 -3.64
N LYS A 410 18.84 -7.13 -4.04
CA LYS A 410 17.49 -7.17 -3.50
C LYS A 410 16.56 -7.78 -4.52
N TYR A 411 15.79 -8.76 -4.09
CA TYR A 411 14.87 -9.48 -4.96
C TYR A 411 13.62 -9.95 -4.19
N THR A 412 12.58 -10.28 -4.93
CA THR A 412 11.39 -11.00 -4.46
C THR A 412 11.13 -12.21 -5.35
N ARG A 413 10.27 -13.12 -4.89
CA ARG A 413 9.84 -14.30 -5.63
C ARG A 413 8.33 -14.45 -5.50
N ASN A 414 7.67 -14.89 -6.57
CA ASN A 414 6.23 -15.16 -6.54
C ASN A 414 5.89 -16.42 -5.71
N ASN A 415 6.82 -17.37 -5.61
CA ASN A 415 6.65 -18.63 -4.90
C ASN A 415 7.78 -18.83 -3.88
N VAL A 416 7.42 -18.94 -2.59
CA VAL A 416 8.36 -19.17 -1.48
C VAL A 416 7.80 -20.27 -0.59
N GLY A 417 8.40 -21.46 -0.63
CA GLY A 417 7.96 -22.62 0.13
C GLY A 417 8.37 -23.93 -0.53
N THR A 418 7.78 -25.03 -0.07
CA THR A 418 7.91 -26.35 -0.68
C THR A 418 7.14 -26.39 -2.00
N MET A 419 7.80 -26.74 -3.10
CA MET A 419 7.22 -26.70 -4.46
C MET A 419 7.06 -28.12 -5.03
N LEU A 420 5.97 -28.36 -5.75
CA LEU A 420 5.78 -29.61 -6.50
C LEU A 420 6.68 -29.62 -7.75
N VAL A 421 7.12 -30.79 -8.20
CA VAL A 421 7.74 -30.96 -9.52
C VAL A 421 6.80 -30.40 -10.62
N GLY A 422 7.34 -29.62 -11.56
CA GLY A 422 6.61 -28.96 -12.65
C GLY A 422 6.11 -27.54 -12.31
N THR A 423 6.34 -27.06 -11.09
CA THR A 423 5.98 -25.69 -10.68
C THR A 423 7.02 -24.68 -11.15
N THR A 424 6.58 -23.53 -11.65
CA THR A 424 7.45 -22.43 -12.08
C THR A 424 7.44 -21.30 -11.06
N SER A 425 8.59 -20.68 -10.82
CA SER A 425 8.72 -19.45 -10.04
C SER A 425 9.51 -18.40 -10.80
N THR A 426 9.12 -17.14 -10.62
CA THR A 426 9.78 -15.96 -11.16
C THR A 426 10.46 -15.19 -10.03
N ILE A 427 11.65 -14.67 -10.33
CA ILE A 427 12.49 -13.84 -9.47
C ILE A 427 12.41 -12.42 -9.99
N ASN A 428 11.98 -11.49 -9.15
CA ASN A 428 12.00 -10.06 -9.48
C ASN A 428 13.18 -9.42 -8.75
N VAL A 429 14.25 -9.11 -9.49
CA VAL A 429 15.40 -8.37 -8.96
C VAL A 429 15.07 -6.89 -8.96
N GLN A 430 15.02 -6.29 -7.77
CA GLN A 430 14.64 -4.89 -7.57
C GLN A 430 15.85 -3.96 -7.77
N TYR A 431 17.01 -4.31 -7.21
CA TYR A 431 18.25 -3.58 -7.38
C TYR A 431 19.47 -4.44 -7.05
N VAL A 432 20.63 -4.04 -7.58
CA VAL A 432 21.95 -4.58 -7.26
C VAL A 432 22.81 -3.43 -6.75
N LEU A 433 23.53 -3.64 -5.65
CA LEU A 433 24.42 -2.66 -5.05
C LEU A 433 25.84 -3.22 -4.94
N ASP A 434 26.82 -2.35 -5.09
CA ASP A 434 28.21 -2.65 -4.72
C ASP A 434 28.45 -2.45 -3.21
N GLN A 435 29.70 -2.61 -2.76
CA GLN A 435 30.07 -2.47 -1.34
C GLN A 435 29.95 -1.03 -0.79
N TYR A 436 29.90 -0.03 -1.67
CA TYR A 436 29.74 1.39 -1.33
C TYR A 436 28.29 1.87 -1.52
N TYR A 437 27.37 0.94 -1.75
CA TYR A 437 25.95 1.19 -2.02
C TYR A 437 25.69 1.95 -3.34
N ASN A 438 26.62 1.92 -4.28
CA ASN A 438 26.39 2.41 -5.64
C ASN A 438 25.42 1.46 -6.37
N PRO A 439 24.46 1.99 -7.14
CA PRO A 439 23.52 1.15 -7.87
C PRO A 439 24.20 0.60 -9.13
N LEU A 440 24.13 -0.72 -9.31
CA LEU A 440 24.67 -1.38 -10.50
C LEU A 440 23.55 -1.67 -11.51
N PRO A 441 23.83 -1.56 -12.82
CA PRO A 441 22.84 -1.83 -13.85
C PRO A 441 22.42 -3.30 -13.84
N ILE A 442 21.12 -3.52 -14.03
CA ILE A 442 20.51 -4.83 -14.29
C ILE A 442 20.26 -4.94 -15.80
N ALA A 443 21.34 -4.91 -16.58
CA ALA A 443 21.27 -5.03 -18.03
C ALA A 443 21.16 -6.51 -18.46
N ASN A 444 20.69 -6.76 -19.69
CA ASN A 444 20.65 -8.11 -20.25
C ASN A 444 22.03 -8.77 -20.19
N GLY A 445 22.09 -10.00 -19.68
CA GLY A 445 23.32 -10.78 -19.55
C GLY A 445 24.16 -10.47 -18.30
N THR A 446 23.86 -9.41 -17.53
CA THR A 446 24.58 -9.14 -16.28
C THR A 446 24.17 -10.08 -15.14
N MET A 447 22.90 -10.48 -15.11
CA MET A 447 22.37 -11.42 -14.12
C MET A 447 22.37 -12.85 -14.67
N SER A 448 22.82 -13.80 -13.85
CA SER A 448 22.70 -15.23 -14.12
C SER A 448 22.27 -15.99 -12.88
N PHE A 449 21.58 -17.11 -13.11
CA PHE A 449 21.02 -17.95 -12.08
C PHE A 449 21.42 -19.41 -12.34
N SER A 450 21.75 -20.16 -11.29
CA SER A 450 22.14 -21.57 -11.44
C SER A 450 21.64 -22.42 -10.29
N SER A 451 21.16 -23.62 -10.62
CA SER A 451 20.81 -24.66 -9.65
C SER A 451 22.06 -25.41 -9.20
N GLN A 452 22.14 -25.74 -7.91
CA GLN A 452 23.24 -26.49 -7.33
C GLN A 452 23.13 -27.98 -7.66
N ASN A 453 21.95 -28.55 -7.47
CA ASN A 453 21.72 -30.00 -7.52
C ASN A 453 21.00 -30.45 -8.80
N GLY A 454 20.79 -29.55 -9.76
CA GLY A 454 20.13 -29.85 -11.03
C GLY A 454 18.65 -30.18 -10.90
N THR A 455 17.98 -29.84 -9.79
CA THR A 455 16.54 -30.08 -9.63
C THR A 455 15.71 -28.98 -10.29
N LEU A 456 16.34 -27.86 -10.69
CA LEU A 456 15.67 -26.70 -11.28
C LEU A 456 16.19 -26.48 -12.70
N GLN A 457 15.27 -26.30 -13.64
CA GLN A 457 15.59 -25.76 -14.96
C GLN A 457 15.45 -24.24 -14.90
N VAL A 458 16.56 -23.54 -15.08
CA VAL A 458 16.60 -22.07 -15.02
C VAL A 458 16.43 -21.48 -16.42
N SER A 459 15.59 -20.46 -16.54
CA SER A 459 15.37 -19.69 -17.77
C SER A 459 15.26 -18.20 -17.42
N GLY A 460 16.35 -17.46 -17.62
CA GLY A 460 16.44 -16.04 -17.26
C GLY A 460 16.12 -15.81 -15.77
N TYR A 461 15.11 -14.97 -15.51
CA TYR A 461 14.62 -14.66 -14.17
C TYR A 461 13.54 -15.64 -13.66
N SER A 462 13.45 -16.83 -14.24
CA SER A 462 12.50 -17.86 -13.83
C SER A 462 13.17 -19.22 -13.69
N PHE A 463 12.58 -20.10 -12.89
CA PHE A 463 12.99 -21.50 -12.83
C PHE A 463 11.76 -22.40 -12.70
N THR A 464 11.86 -23.60 -13.29
CA THR A 464 10.87 -24.67 -13.18
C THR A 464 11.47 -25.84 -12.43
N THR A 465 10.75 -26.38 -11.47
CA THR A 465 11.16 -27.58 -10.73
C THR A 465 11.02 -28.81 -11.63
N THR A 466 12.06 -29.63 -11.72
CA THR A 466 12.13 -30.78 -12.65
C THR A 466 12.23 -32.12 -11.96
N LYS A 467 12.79 -32.16 -10.74
CA LYS A 467 12.96 -33.39 -9.95
C LYS A 467 12.81 -33.09 -8.46
N ALA A 468 12.26 -34.03 -7.70
CA ALA A 468 12.21 -33.93 -6.24
C ALA A 468 13.60 -33.95 -5.61
N GLY A 469 13.77 -33.18 -4.54
CA GLY A 469 15.03 -32.99 -3.82
C GLY A 469 15.20 -31.56 -3.32
N ASP A 470 16.13 -31.38 -2.39
CA ASP A 470 16.57 -30.06 -1.96
C ASP A 470 17.56 -29.47 -2.96
N ASP A 471 17.47 -28.17 -3.18
CA ASP A 471 18.36 -27.41 -4.05
C ASP A 471 18.63 -26.02 -3.50
N ARG A 472 19.61 -25.36 -4.10
CA ARG A 472 19.99 -23.98 -3.80
C ARG A 472 20.21 -23.25 -5.11
N LEU A 473 19.43 -22.20 -5.33
CA LEU A 473 19.59 -21.35 -6.49
C LEU A 473 20.60 -20.24 -6.17
N TYR A 474 21.68 -20.18 -6.95
CA TYR A 474 22.66 -19.10 -6.90
C TYR A 474 22.29 -17.98 -7.85
N MET A 475 22.50 -16.75 -7.40
CA MET A 475 22.32 -15.52 -8.18
C MET A 475 23.68 -14.86 -8.33
N ALA A 476 24.10 -14.67 -9.57
CA ALA A 476 25.36 -14.05 -9.91
C ALA A 476 25.14 -12.77 -10.72
N HIS A 477 25.99 -11.77 -10.47
CA HIS A 477 26.09 -10.55 -11.27
C HIS A 477 27.47 -10.52 -11.91
N ASN A 478 27.53 -10.33 -13.23
CA ASN A 478 28.75 -10.41 -14.04
C ASN A 478 29.60 -11.66 -13.76
N GLY A 479 28.94 -12.82 -13.61
CA GLY A 479 29.58 -14.12 -13.36
C GLY A 479 30.00 -14.38 -11.91
N LYS A 480 29.99 -13.38 -11.02
CA LYS A 480 30.28 -13.54 -9.60
C LYS A 480 29.02 -13.86 -8.81
N VAL A 481 29.02 -14.96 -8.07
CA VAL A 481 27.92 -15.33 -7.17
C VAL A 481 27.84 -14.34 -6.01
N ILE A 482 26.68 -13.69 -5.85
CA ILE A 482 26.45 -12.65 -4.82
C ILE A 482 25.57 -13.18 -3.70
N GLN A 483 24.48 -13.86 -4.06
CA GLN A 483 23.50 -14.36 -3.11
C GLN A 483 22.92 -15.70 -3.59
N SER A 484 22.17 -16.36 -2.72
CA SER A 484 21.51 -17.62 -3.04
C SER A 484 20.43 -17.93 -2.02
N PHE A 485 19.49 -18.80 -2.41
CA PHE A 485 18.39 -19.21 -1.55
C PHE A 485 18.05 -20.69 -1.73
N PRO A 486 17.52 -21.35 -0.69
CA PRO A 486 17.09 -22.74 -0.78
C PRO A 486 15.77 -22.88 -1.56
N VAL A 487 15.61 -24.02 -2.23
CA VAL A 487 14.38 -24.47 -2.90
C VAL A 487 14.16 -25.93 -2.51
N LYS A 488 13.01 -26.24 -1.89
CA LYS A 488 12.61 -27.62 -1.56
C LYS A 488 11.62 -28.10 -2.61
N VAL A 489 11.94 -29.18 -3.32
CA VAL A 489 11.09 -29.76 -4.36
C VAL A 489 10.60 -31.14 -3.92
N VAL A 490 9.30 -31.40 -4.06
CA VAL A 490 8.68 -32.70 -3.75
C VAL A 490 7.97 -33.28 -4.96
N ASP A 491 7.88 -34.61 -5.04
CA ASP A 491 7.14 -35.30 -6.11
C ASP A 491 5.63 -35.38 -5.84
N GLY A 492 5.20 -35.05 -4.62
CA GLY A 492 3.83 -35.00 -4.14
C GLY A 492 3.77 -34.44 -2.72
N PRO A 493 2.59 -34.06 -2.23
CA PRO A 493 2.42 -33.65 -0.83
C PRO A 493 2.67 -34.82 0.13
N SER A 494 2.93 -34.52 1.40
CA SER A 494 2.90 -35.53 2.47
C SER A 494 1.46 -35.93 2.80
N THR A 495 0.58 -34.93 2.87
CA THR A 495 -0.86 -35.09 3.13
C THR A 495 -1.67 -34.46 2.02
N LEU A 496 -2.61 -35.20 1.46
CA LEU A 496 -3.58 -34.70 0.48
C LEU A 496 -4.99 -35.02 0.99
N THR A 497 -5.82 -34.00 1.19
CA THR A 497 -7.23 -34.16 1.56
C THR A 497 -8.12 -33.47 0.54
N ILE A 498 -9.36 -33.94 0.44
CA ILE A 498 -10.40 -33.35 -0.40
C ILE A 498 -11.52 -32.83 0.51
N SER A 499 -12.04 -31.65 0.18
CA SER A 499 -13.20 -31.04 0.83
C SER A 499 -14.30 -30.80 -0.21
N GLY A 500 -15.54 -31.14 0.15
CA GLY A 500 -16.71 -30.93 -0.69
C GLY A 500 -17.98 -31.55 -0.10
N THR A 501 -19.02 -31.67 -0.92
CA THR A 501 -20.34 -32.13 -0.50
C THR A 501 -20.41 -33.66 -0.41
N LYS A 502 -20.89 -34.21 0.71
CA LYS A 502 -21.04 -35.68 0.88
C LYS A 502 -22.25 -36.26 0.15
N THR A 503 -23.33 -35.49 0.00
CA THR A 503 -24.60 -35.97 -0.55
C THR A 503 -25.18 -34.98 -1.55
N LEU A 504 -25.52 -35.45 -2.74
CA LEU A 504 -26.11 -34.65 -3.84
C LEU A 504 -27.33 -35.35 -4.43
N GLY A 505 -28.25 -34.60 -5.01
CA GLY A 505 -29.30 -35.15 -5.89
C GLY A 505 -28.82 -35.29 -7.33
N VAL A 506 -29.41 -36.21 -8.10
CA VAL A 506 -29.19 -36.27 -9.56
C VAL A 506 -29.44 -34.90 -10.20
N LYS A 507 -28.55 -34.48 -11.12
CA LYS A 507 -28.45 -33.17 -11.79
C LYS A 507 -27.91 -32.01 -10.93
N GLN A 508 -27.65 -32.21 -9.64
CA GLN A 508 -26.98 -31.20 -8.83
C GLN A 508 -25.47 -31.19 -9.09
N SER A 509 -24.85 -30.03 -8.84
CA SER A 509 -23.40 -29.86 -8.95
C SER A 509 -22.81 -29.28 -7.66
N ALA A 510 -21.57 -29.63 -7.36
CA ALA A 510 -20.81 -29.10 -6.23
C ALA A 510 -19.34 -28.92 -6.59
N ALA A 511 -18.69 -27.95 -5.95
CA ALA A 511 -17.26 -27.75 -6.07
C ALA A 511 -16.51 -28.60 -5.03
N TYR A 512 -15.41 -29.20 -5.46
CA TYR A 512 -14.46 -29.91 -4.61
C TYR A 512 -13.11 -29.21 -4.68
N SER A 513 -12.43 -29.17 -3.54
CA SER A 513 -11.11 -28.55 -3.40
C SER A 513 -10.17 -29.50 -2.67
N ILE A 514 -8.88 -29.29 -2.82
CA ILE A 514 -7.86 -30.07 -2.12
C ILE A 514 -7.12 -29.22 -1.08
N SER A 515 -6.62 -29.86 -0.03
CA SER A 515 -5.55 -29.33 0.81
C SER A 515 -4.34 -30.24 0.65
N ALA A 516 -3.22 -29.68 0.20
CA ALA A 516 -1.97 -30.38 -0.05
C ALA A 516 -0.87 -29.81 0.86
N LEU A 517 -0.40 -30.60 1.82
CA LEU A 517 0.54 -30.18 2.85
C LEU A 517 1.86 -30.97 2.77
N ASP A 518 2.96 -30.32 3.11
CA ASP A 518 4.26 -30.97 3.29
C ASP A 518 4.38 -31.72 4.62
N ASP A 519 5.56 -32.28 4.87
CA ASP A 519 5.92 -33.03 6.08
C ASP A 519 5.86 -32.19 7.37
N ALA A 520 5.97 -30.86 7.24
CA ALA A 520 5.82 -29.91 8.35
C ALA A 520 4.39 -29.37 8.49
N GLY A 521 3.44 -29.88 7.69
CA GLY A 521 2.05 -29.42 7.70
C GLY A 521 1.81 -28.06 7.02
N LYS A 522 2.77 -27.57 6.22
CA LYS A 522 2.63 -26.30 5.47
C LYS A 522 2.08 -26.57 4.07
N PRO A 523 1.28 -25.66 3.49
CA PRO A 523 0.82 -25.80 2.11
C PRO A 523 1.98 -25.89 1.11
N ILE A 524 1.90 -26.86 0.19
CA ILE A 524 2.83 -26.93 -0.94
C ILE A 524 2.35 -26.05 -2.09
N ILE A 525 3.30 -25.55 -2.88
CA ILE A 525 3.05 -24.71 -4.06
C ILE A 525 2.98 -25.59 -5.30
N TYR A 526 1.92 -25.45 -6.09
CA TYR A 526 1.68 -26.16 -7.34
C TYR A 526 0.80 -25.33 -8.28
N ASN A 527 0.82 -25.63 -9.58
CA ASN A 527 -0.10 -25.04 -10.56
C ASN A 527 -1.43 -25.80 -10.57
N ALA A 528 -2.56 -25.12 -10.76
CA ALA A 528 -3.89 -25.71 -10.66
C ALA A 528 -4.12 -26.88 -11.65
N ASP A 529 -3.52 -26.83 -12.83
CA ASP A 529 -3.57 -27.87 -13.86
C ASP A 529 -2.83 -29.18 -13.48
N GLN A 530 -2.02 -29.14 -12.43
CA GLN A 530 -1.33 -30.32 -11.88
C GLN A 530 -2.27 -31.21 -11.05
N VAL A 531 -3.44 -30.71 -10.63
CA VAL A 531 -4.44 -31.54 -9.97
C VAL A 531 -5.21 -32.34 -11.03
N LYS A 532 -5.19 -33.67 -10.92
CA LYS A 532 -5.95 -34.56 -11.79
C LYS A 532 -7.16 -35.09 -11.05
N TRP A 533 -8.34 -34.68 -11.50
CA TRP A 533 -9.63 -35.09 -10.94
C TRP A 533 -10.21 -36.27 -11.71
N SER A 534 -10.89 -37.16 -10.99
CA SER A 534 -11.66 -38.28 -11.55
C SER A 534 -12.82 -38.66 -10.63
N VAL A 535 -13.77 -39.45 -11.16
CA VAL A 535 -14.93 -39.94 -10.42
C VAL A 535 -14.98 -41.46 -10.50
N GLU A 536 -15.16 -42.11 -9.36
CA GLU A 536 -15.40 -43.55 -9.24
C GLU A 536 -16.88 -43.83 -8.95
N GLY A 537 -17.36 -45.02 -9.34
CA GLY A 537 -18.75 -45.45 -9.10
C GLY A 537 -19.77 -44.98 -10.16
N GLY A 538 -19.34 -44.26 -11.20
CA GLY A 538 -20.21 -43.86 -12.32
C GLY A 538 -21.37 -42.94 -11.91
N ILE A 539 -21.21 -42.20 -10.81
CA ILE A 539 -22.23 -41.33 -10.21
C ILE A 539 -22.33 -39.94 -10.86
N GLY A 540 -21.35 -39.57 -11.70
CA GLY A 540 -21.26 -38.25 -12.30
C GLY A 540 -19.96 -38.00 -13.06
N SER A 541 -19.72 -36.75 -13.42
CA SER A 541 -18.48 -36.27 -14.04
C SER A 541 -17.90 -35.10 -13.25
N ILE A 542 -16.58 -34.90 -13.34
CA ILE A 542 -15.87 -33.79 -12.69
C ILE A 542 -14.99 -33.04 -13.68
N SER A 543 -14.98 -31.71 -13.62
CA SER A 543 -14.10 -30.87 -14.44
C SER A 543 -12.66 -30.87 -13.92
N SER A 544 -11.73 -30.36 -14.73
CA SER A 544 -10.35 -30.08 -14.31
C SER A 544 -10.25 -29.05 -13.17
N SER A 545 -11.27 -28.21 -13.00
CA SER A 545 -11.36 -27.24 -11.89
C SER A 545 -11.97 -27.82 -10.60
N GLY A 546 -12.32 -29.10 -10.57
CA GLY A 546 -12.92 -29.75 -9.40
C GLY A 546 -14.43 -29.54 -9.28
N GLN A 547 -15.12 -29.15 -10.35
CA GLN A 547 -16.58 -29.01 -10.37
C GLN A 547 -17.22 -30.34 -10.77
N PHE A 548 -17.90 -30.98 -9.82
CA PHE A 548 -18.59 -32.25 -10.00
C PHE A 548 -20.08 -32.04 -10.33
N THR A 549 -20.60 -32.81 -11.28
CA THR A 549 -22.02 -32.86 -11.63
C THR A 549 -22.53 -34.30 -11.49
N ALA A 550 -23.53 -34.50 -10.63
CA ALA A 550 -24.15 -35.79 -10.40
C ALA A 550 -25.09 -36.17 -11.56
N THR A 551 -24.91 -37.33 -12.16
CA THR A 551 -25.70 -37.80 -13.31
C THR A 551 -26.49 -39.07 -13.03
N LYS A 552 -26.07 -39.87 -12.04
CA LYS A 552 -26.67 -41.16 -11.72
C LYS A 552 -26.71 -41.39 -10.21
N GLU A 553 -27.84 -41.90 -9.72
CA GLU A 553 -27.99 -42.34 -8.33
C GLU A 553 -27.03 -43.48 -7.99
N GLY A 554 -26.44 -43.42 -6.80
CA GLY A 554 -25.50 -44.42 -6.30
C GLY A 554 -24.48 -43.85 -5.32
N GLN A 555 -23.56 -44.71 -4.90
CA GLN A 555 -22.40 -44.33 -4.10
C GLN A 555 -21.16 -44.37 -4.99
N GLY A 556 -20.28 -43.39 -4.81
CA GLY A 556 -19.04 -43.28 -5.55
C GLY A 556 -18.04 -42.42 -4.78
N SER A 557 -16.95 -42.03 -5.44
CA SER A 557 -15.96 -41.16 -4.83
C SER A 557 -15.41 -40.14 -5.81
N ILE A 558 -15.10 -38.96 -5.31
CA ILE A 558 -14.30 -37.96 -6.02
C ILE A 558 -12.84 -38.21 -5.68
N VAL A 559 -12.02 -38.42 -6.70
CA VAL A 559 -10.61 -38.74 -6.56
C VAL A 559 -9.77 -37.61 -7.12
N ALA A 560 -8.82 -37.13 -6.31
CA ALA A 560 -7.84 -36.12 -6.72
C ALA A 560 -6.44 -36.70 -6.62
N LYS A 561 -5.66 -36.61 -7.70
CA LYS A 561 -4.24 -36.93 -7.72
C LYS A 561 -3.43 -35.65 -7.88
N LEU A 562 -2.44 -35.46 -7.02
CA LEU A 562 -1.46 -34.38 -7.09
C LEU A 562 -0.06 -34.97 -6.90
N GLY A 563 0.73 -34.99 -7.98
CA GLY A 563 2.04 -35.63 -7.97
C GLY A 563 1.96 -37.13 -7.66
N SER A 564 2.73 -37.57 -6.66
CA SER A 564 2.80 -38.96 -6.19
C SER A 564 1.64 -39.37 -5.25
N LYS A 565 0.77 -38.43 -4.82
CA LYS A 565 -0.34 -38.72 -3.91
C LYS A 565 -1.71 -38.69 -4.59
N THR A 566 -2.59 -39.56 -4.08
CA THR A 566 -4.01 -39.61 -4.42
C THR A 566 -4.83 -39.53 -3.14
N ALA A 567 -5.93 -38.78 -3.18
CA ALA A 567 -6.95 -38.73 -2.15
C ALA A 567 -8.31 -39.10 -2.74
N SER A 568 -9.18 -39.67 -1.92
CA SER A 568 -10.54 -40.06 -2.30
C SER A 568 -11.54 -39.51 -1.29
N PHE A 569 -12.66 -38.98 -1.78
CA PHE A 569 -13.74 -38.42 -0.98
C PHE A 569 -15.07 -39.11 -1.33
N PRO A 570 -15.72 -39.82 -0.40
CA PRO A 570 -16.95 -40.53 -0.68
C PRO A 570 -18.11 -39.57 -0.93
N VAL A 571 -18.91 -39.85 -1.97
CA VAL A 571 -20.10 -39.10 -2.35
C VAL A 571 -21.27 -40.04 -2.57
N THR A 572 -22.43 -39.66 -2.04
CA THR A 572 -23.71 -40.33 -2.28
C THR A 572 -24.59 -39.46 -3.16
N VAL A 573 -24.99 -39.97 -4.32
CA VAL A 573 -25.98 -39.33 -5.19
C VAL A 573 -27.34 -39.99 -4.94
N LYS A 574 -28.30 -39.20 -4.46
CA LYS A 574 -29.70 -39.61 -4.26
C LYS A 574 -30.50 -39.41 -5.55
N GLY A 575 -31.51 -40.26 -5.77
CA GLY A 575 -32.47 -40.12 -6.87
C GLY A 575 -33.13 -38.73 -6.95
N ALA A 576 -33.62 -38.38 -8.14
CA ALA A 576 -34.31 -37.10 -8.34
C ALA A 576 -35.66 -37.08 -7.61
N ALA A 577 -35.94 -36.00 -6.87
CA ALA A 577 -37.26 -35.77 -6.29
C ALA A 577 -38.32 -35.67 -7.39
N LEU A 578 -39.46 -36.36 -7.21
CA LEU A 578 -40.57 -36.36 -8.17
C LEU A 578 -41.30 -35.01 -8.23
N PHE A 579 -41.33 -34.29 -7.10
CA PHE A 579 -41.88 -32.96 -6.95
C PHE A 579 -41.00 -32.14 -6.01
N THR A 580 -41.03 -30.81 -6.14
CA THR A 580 -40.19 -29.91 -5.33
C THR A 580 -40.55 -29.92 -3.84
N ASP A 581 -41.80 -30.30 -3.51
CA ASP A 581 -42.33 -30.42 -2.15
C ASP A 581 -42.45 -31.86 -1.66
N ILE A 582 -41.92 -32.83 -2.42
CA ILE A 582 -41.84 -34.24 -2.04
C ILE A 582 -40.36 -34.66 -2.04
N PRO A 583 -39.68 -34.56 -0.88
CA PRO A 583 -38.33 -35.09 -0.72
C PRO A 583 -38.25 -36.56 -1.14
N ALA A 584 -37.09 -36.99 -1.63
CA ALA A 584 -36.88 -38.38 -2.06
C ALA A 584 -37.11 -39.41 -0.93
N ASP A 585 -36.95 -39.00 0.33
CA ASP A 585 -37.18 -39.80 1.54
C ASP A 585 -38.56 -39.57 2.19
N TYR A 586 -39.49 -38.92 1.49
CA TYR A 586 -40.86 -38.76 1.97
C TYR A 586 -41.53 -40.13 2.19
N ILE A 587 -42.19 -40.30 3.33
CA ILE A 587 -42.74 -41.60 3.78
C ILE A 587 -43.71 -42.25 2.78
N TYR A 588 -44.36 -41.44 1.93
CA TYR A 588 -45.29 -41.90 0.90
C TYR A 588 -44.77 -41.69 -0.53
N ALA A 589 -43.45 -41.53 -0.72
CA ALA A 589 -42.84 -41.26 -2.02
C ALA A 589 -43.15 -42.38 -3.04
N LYS A 590 -43.23 -43.64 -2.58
CA LYS A 590 -43.56 -44.81 -3.42
C LYS A 590 -45.00 -44.72 -3.95
N GLU A 591 -45.95 -44.36 -3.09
CA GLU A 591 -47.36 -44.24 -3.41
C GLU A 591 -47.61 -43.04 -4.33
N VAL A 592 -46.97 -41.91 -4.05
CA VAL A 592 -46.97 -40.75 -4.95
C VAL A 592 -46.44 -41.14 -6.33
N LYS A 593 -45.31 -41.85 -6.38
CA LYS A 593 -44.73 -42.32 -7.65
C LYS A 593 -45.70 -43.21 -8.42
N PHE A 594 -46.34 -44.18 -7.75
CA PHE A 594 -47.32 -45.06 -8.38
C PHE A 594 -48.48 -44.27 -9.02
N LEU A 595 -49.06 -43.33 -8.28
CA LEU A 595 -50.20 -42.53 -8.76
C LEU A 595 -49.83 -41.65 -9.95
N VAL A 596 -48.58 -41.15 -9.99
CA VAL A 596 -48.06 -40.32 -11.09
C VAL A 596 -47.71 -41.18 -12.31
N ASP A 597 -47.01 -42.30 -12.13
CA ASP A 597 -46.64 -43.21 -13.22
C ASP A 597 -47.88 -43.74 -13.94
N LYS A 598 -48.96 -44.01 -13.20
CA LYS A 598 -50.26 -44.42 -13.74
C LYS A 598 -51.10 -43.26 -14.29
N LYS A 599 -50.62 -42.02 -14.16
CA LYS A 599 -51.30 -40.78 -14.58
C LYS A 599 -52.64 -40.51 -13.88
N TYR A 600 -52.88 -41.13 -12.73
CA TYR A 600 -54.08 -40.91 -11.93
C TYR A 600 -54.06 -39.54 -11.24
N VAL A 601 -52.89 -39.16 -10.73
CA VAL A 601 -52.64 -37.86 -10.14
C VAL A 601 -51.53 -37.18 -10.91
N THR A 602 -51.75 -35.93 -11.28
CA THR A 602 -50.72 -35.03 -11.80
C THR A 602 -50.35 -34.05 -10.70
N GLY A 603 -49.09 -33.63 -10.65
CA GLY A 603 -48.71 -32.45 -9.87
C GLY A 603 -49.33 -31.17 -10.43
N TYR A 604 -48.98 -30.06 -9.80
CA TYR A 604 -49.37 -28.73 -10.25
C TYR A 604 -48.33 -28.18 -11.23
N GLY A 605 -48.70 -27.18 -12.02
CA GLY A 605 -47.80 -26.56 -13.01
C GLY A 605 -46.55 -25.89 -12.41
N ASP A 606 -46.54 -25.69 -11.09
CA ASP A 606 -45.43 -25.15 -10.30
C ASP A 606 -44.40 -26.23 -9.87
N GLY A 607 -44.59 -27.49 -10.27
CA GLY A 607 -43.69 -28.60 -9.92
C GLY A 607 -43.94 -29.22 -8.55
N THR A 608 -45.04 -28.87 -7.87
CA THR A 608 -45.42 -29.40 -6.54
C THR A 608 -46.50 -30.49 -6.60
N PHE A 609 -46.62 -31.31 -5.56
CA PHE A 609 -47.66 -32.32 -5.34
C PHE A 609 -48.77 -31.84 -4.38
N LYS A 610 -48.43 -30.98 -3.42
CA LYS A 610 -49.27 -30.45 -2.32
C LYS A 610 -49.88 -31.54 -1.43
N PRO A 611 -49.05 -32.37 -0.75
CA PRO A 611 -49.53 -33.57 -0.05
C PRO A 611 -50.53 -33.27 1.08
N ASN A 612 -50.37 -32.16 1.77
CA ASN A 612 -51.17 -31.77 2.94
C ASN A 612 -52.39 -30.91 2.60
N GLN A 613 -52.57 -30.52 1.33
CA GLN A 613 -53.71 -29.72 0.91
C GLN A 613 -55.00 -30.56 0.97
N THR A 614 -56.07 -30.01 1.55
CA THR A 614 -57.39 -30.65 1.57
C THR A 614 -57.96 -30.80 0.15
N LEU A 615 -58.54 -31.96 -0.14
CA LEU A 615 -59.00 -32.29 -1.49
C LEU A 615 -60.41 -31.77 -1.73
N SER A 616 -60.61 -31.01 -2.81
CA SER A 616 -61.94 -30.56 -3.23
C SER A 616 -62.73 -31.68 -3.92
N ARG A 617 -64.05 -31.56 -3.90
CA ARG A 617 -64.98 -32.47 -4.60
C ARG A 617 -64.72 -32.51 -6.11
N ALA A 618 -64.35 -31.40 -6.73
CA ALA A 618 -64.00 -31.36 -8.14
C ALA A 618 -62.68 -32.10 -8.43
N HIS A 619 -61.64 -31.91 -7.62
CA HIS A 619 -60.38 -32.65 -7.80
C HIS A 619 -60.53 -34.15 -7.54
N ALA A 620 -61.39 -34.56 -6.61
CA ALA A 620 -61.71 -35.96 -6.43
C ALA A 620 -62.42 -36.57 -7.67
N ALA A 621 -63.33 -35.83 -8.32
CA ALA A 621 -63.95 -36.29 -9.56
C ALA A 621 -62.93 -36.48 -10.68
N VAL A 622 -61.98 -35.56 -10.82
CA VAL A 622 -60.88 -35.68 -11.78
C VAL A 622 -60.03 -36.92 -11.51
N ILE A 623 -59.66 -37.17 -10.26
CA ILE A 623 -58.82 -38.33 -9.91
C ILE A 623 -59.62 -39.63 -10.15
N ILE A 624 -60.86 -39.73 -9.69
CA ILE A 624 -61.68 -40.94 -9.82
C ILE A 624 -62.01 -41.25 -11.28
N SER A 625 -62.35 -40.24 -12.09
CA SER A 625 -62.60 -40.44 -13.52
C SER A 625 -61.39 -41.00 -14.25
N ARG A 626 -60.17 -40.55 -13.91
CA ARG A 626 -58.91 -41.10 -14.43
C ARG A 626 -58.63 -42.52 -13.93
N VAL A 627 -58.82 -42.76 -12.64
CA VAL A 627 -58.57 -44.07 -12.01
C VAL A 627 -59.47 -45.15 -12.59
N LEU A 628 -60.73 -44.84 -12.83
CA LEU A 628 -61.71 -45.77 -13.41
C LEU A 628 -61.76 -45.74 -14.95
N GLY A 629 -61.02 -44.83 -15.59
CA GLY A 629 -61.05 -44.67 -17.05
C GLY A 629 -62.44 -44.31 -17.60
N LEU A 630 -63.20 -43.46 -16.89
CA LEU A 630 -64.55 -43.08 -17.31
C LEU A 630 -64.52 -42.25 -18.61
N ASP A 631 -65.49 -42.49 -19.50
CA ASP A 631 -65.63 -41.70 -20.73
C ASP A 631 -66.18 -40.30 -20.40
N THR A 632 -65.28 -39.30 -20.47
CA THR A 632 -65.61 -37.89 -20.25
C THR A 632 -66.05 -37.16 -21.52
N THR A 633 -66.09 -37.85 -22.68
CA THR A 633 -66.51 -37.28 -23.97
C THR A 633 -68.00 -37.44 -24.23
N LYS A 634 -68.64 -38.45 -23.63
CA LYS A 634 -70.07 -38.79 -23.81
C LYS A 634 -70.84 -38.74 -22.49
N VAL A 635 -70.78 -37.60 -21.81
CA VAL A 635 -71.49 -37.40 -20.54
C VAL A 635 -72.92 -36.90 -20.76
N LYS A 636 -73.84 -37.35 -19.91
CA LYS A 636 -75.19 -36.76 -19.80
C LYS A 636 -75.11 -35.58 -18.84
N ASP A 637 -75.94 -34.57 -19.05
CA ASP A 637 -75.97 -33.40 -18.17
C ASP A 637 -76.32 -33.83 -16.73
N PRO A 638 -75.45 -33.61 -15.73
CA PRO A 638 -75.71 -34.02 -14.36
C PRO A 638 -76.74 -33.14 -13.65
N GLY A 639 -77.19 -32.04 -14.27
CA GLY A 639 -78.30 -31.21 -13.80
C GLY A 639 -78.00 -30.38 -12.55
N PHE A 640 -76.72 -30.13 -12.25
CA PHE A 640 -76.30 -29.34 -11.10
C PHE A 640 -76.36 -27.83 -11.37
N LYS A 641 -76.96 -27.07 -10.44
CA LYS A 641 -77.14 -25.62 -10.58
C LYS A 641 -75.83 -24.83 -10.56
N ASP A 642 -74.78 -25.39 -9.97
CA ASP A 642 -73.49 -24.74 -9.69
C ASP A 642 -72.32 -25.31 -10.55
N VAL A 643 -72.63 -26.19 -11.50
CA VAL A 643 -71.65 -26.77 -12.44
C VAL A 643 -72.21 -26.71 -13.85
N THR A 644 -71.99 -25.58 -14.52
CA THR A 644 -72.41 -25.36 -15.92
C THR A 644 -71.48 -26.06 -16.92
N PRO A 645 -71.90 -26.31 -18.18
CA PRO A 645 -71.04 -26.91 -19.22
C PRO A 645 -69.69 -26.22 -19.45
N SER A 646 -69.56 -24.94 -19.08
CA SER A 646 -68.33 -24.16 -19.16
C SER A 646 -67.38 -24.34 -17.96
N HIS A 647 -67.81 -25.02 -16.90
CA HIS A 647 -66.97 -25.27 -15.73
C HIS A 647 -65.78 -26.18 -16.10
N GLN A 648 -64.57 -25.83 -15.64
CA GLN A 648 -63.31 -26.50 -16.05
C GLN A 648 -63.27 -28.02 -15.80
N TYR A 649 -64.06 -28.52 -14.84
CA TYR A 649 -64.18 -29.94 -14.50
C TYR A 649 -65.56 -30.53 -14.80
N TYR A 650 -66.36 -29.87 -15.66
CA TYR A 650 -67.73 -30.29 -15.97
C TYR A 650 -67.80 -31.75 -16.41
N LYS A 651 -66.89 -32.15 -17.32
CA LYS A 651 -66.90 -33.48 -17.92
C LYS A 651 -66.57 -34.57 -16.90
N GLU A 652 -65.59 -34.35 -16.04
CA GLU A 652 -65.20 -35.30 -15.00
C GLU A 652 -66.28 -35.42 -13.92
N ILE A 653 -66.88 -34.28 -13.52
CA ILE A 653 -67.99 -34.24 -12.56
C ILE A 653 -69.21 -34.98 -13.11
N ALA A 654 -69.58 -34.73 -14.37
CA ALA A 654 -70.67 -35.41 -15.04
C ALA A 654 -70.39 -36.91 -15.16
N ALA A 655 -69.18 -37.32 -15.56
CA ALA A 655 -68.82 -38.73 -15.68
C ALA A 655 -68.95 -39.51 -14.36
N VAL A 656 -68.45 -38.95 -13.24
CA VAL A 656 -68.56 -39.63 -11.93
C VAL A 656 -69.98 -39.62 -11.37
N GLN A 657 -70.80 -38.62 -11.73
CA GLN A 657 -72.21 -38.59 -11.38
C GLN A 657 -73.02 -39.61 -12.20
N ASN A 658 -72.80 -39.66 -13.51
CA ASN A 658 -73.42 -40.63 -14.43
C ASN A 658 -73.09 -42.07 -14.03
N ALA A 659 -71.90 -42.31 -13.47
CA ALA A 659 -71.47 -43.60 -12.96
C ALA A 659 -72.03 -43.93 -11.55
N GLY A 660 -72.79 -43.01 -10.94
CA GLY A 660 -73.39 -43.18 -9.61
C GLY A 660 -72.40 -43.09 -8.44
N ILE A 661 -71.20 -42.53 -8.66
CA ILE A 661 -70.12 -42.54 -7.68
C ILE A 661 -70.21 -41.33 -6.75
N ILE A 662 -70.38 -40.13 -7.33
CA ILE A 662 -70.50 -38.88 -6.58
C ILE A 662 -71.82 -38.21 -6.92
N SER A 663 -72.65 -37.99 -5.89
CA SER A 663 -73.92 -37.27 -6.02
C SER A 663 -73.80 -35.84 -5.47
N GLY A 664 -74.71 -34.96 -5.91
CA GLY A 664 -74.89 -33.63 -5.34
C GLY A 664 -75.85 -33.62 -4.15
N VAL A 665 -76.03 -32.44 -3.56
CA VAL A 665 -76.94 -32.18 -2.44
C VAL A 665 -77.85 -31.01 -2.84
N ASN A 666 -79.17 -31.17 -2.71
CA ASN A 666 -80.18 -30.15 -3.02
C ASN A 666 -80.04 -29.51 -4.44
N GLY A 667 -79.62 -30.31 -5.43
CA GLY A 667 -79.44 -29.86 -6.81
C GLY A 667 -78.12 -29.12 -7.09
N ALA A 668 -77.18 -29.09 -6.15
CA ALA A 668 -75.83 -28.54 -6.33
C ALA A 668 -74.75 -29.62 -6.13
N TYR A 669 -73.65 -29.57 -6.88
CA TYR A 669 -72.50 -30.47 -6.74
C TYR A 669 -71.52 -30.01 -5.65
N ASN A 670 -71.40 -28.71 -5.44
CA ASN A 670 -70.44 -28.02 -4.59
C ASN A 670 -68.97 -28.33 -4.94
N PRO A 671 -68.48 -27.97 -6.15
CA PRO A 671 -67.18 -28.40 -6.68
C PRO A 671 -65.97 -27.97 -5.83
N ASN A 672 -66.06 -26.81 -5.17
CA ASN A 672 -64.97 -26.25 -4.37
C ASN A 672 -65.01 -26.67 -2.89
N SER A 673 -66.06 -27.35 -2.44
CA SER A 673 -66.13 -27.85 -1.07
C SER A 673 -65.12 -28.98 -0.84
N TYR A 674 -64.50 -29.00 0.33
CA TYR A 674 -63.56 -30.05 0.73
C TYR A 674 -64.29 -31.35 1.06
N LEU A 675 -63.66 -32.48 0.72
CA LEU A 675 -64.19 -33.80 1.06
C LEU A 675 -63.88 -34.17 2.50
N THR A 676 -64.90 -34.67 3.20
CA THR A 676 -64.69 -35.36 4.48
C THR A 676 -64.24 -36.80 4.24
N ARG A 677 -63.64 -37.42 5.26
CA ARG A 677 -63.22 -38.83 5.21
C ARG A 677 -64.39 -39.79 4.99
N ALA A 678 -65.56 -39.52 5.55
CA ALA A 678 -66.78 -40.29 5.29
C ALA A 678 -67.22 -40.19 3.83
N GLN A 679 -67.17 -39.00 3.24
CA GLN A 679 -67.47 -38.82 1.82
C GLN A 679 -66.44 -39.52 0.94
N MET A 680 -65.15 -39.48 1.28
CA MET A 680 -64.14 -40.27 0.57
C MET A 680 -64.44 -41.78 0.67
N ALA A 681 -64.81 -42.29 1.86
CA ALA A 681 -65.14 -43.70 2.02
C ALA A 681 -66.29 -44.12 1.10
N LYS A 682 -67.35 -43.31 1.04
CA LYS A 682 -68.46 -43.51 0.11
C LYS A 682 -68.01 -43.48 -1.35
N ILE A 683 -67.17 -42.51 -1.73
CA ILE A 683 -66.64 -42.39 -3.10
C ILE A 683 -65.85 -43.63 -3.49
N VAL A 684 -64.90 -44.08 -2.65
CA VAL A 684 -64.07 -45.26 -2.93
C VAL A 684 -64.92 -46.53 -2.94
N ALA A 685 -65.83 -46.71 -1.98
CA ALA A 685 -66.73 -47.85 -1.93
C ALA A 685 -67.60 -47.95 -3.19
N ASN A 686 -68.20 -46.83 -3.63
CA ASN A 686 -69.02 -46.80 -4.84
C ASN A 686 -68.19 -47.01 -6.11
N ALA A 687 -67.05 -46.33 -6.22
CA ALA A 687 -66.14 -46.40 -7.37
C ALA A 687 -65.70 -47.85 -7.66
N PHE A 688 -65.38 -48.61 -6.62
CA PHE A 688 -64.87 -49.97 -6.74
C PHE A 688 -65.91 -51.05 -6.36
N LYS A 689 -67.17 -50.65 -6.17
CA LYS A 689 -68.30 -51.53 -5.78
C LYS A 689 -67.98 -52.42 -4.58
N LEU A 690 -67.30 -51.84 -3.58
CA LEU A 690 -66.85 -52.56 -2.40
C LEU A 690 -68.04 -52.99 -1.54
N LYS A 691 -67.94 -54.19 -0.97
CA LYS A 691 -68.93 -54.78 -0.07
C LYS A 691 -68.24 -55.44 1.11
N GLY A 692 -69.01 -55.72 2.16
CA GLY A 692 -68.56 -56.47 3.33
C GLY A 692 -68.70 -55.67 4.62
N VAL A 693 -68.73 -56.40 5.74
CA VAL A 693 -68.74 -55.83 7.10
C VAL A 693 -67.51 -56.37 7.81
N SER A 694 -66.69 -55.48 8.37
CA SER A 694 -65.48 -55.86 9.09
C SER A 694 -65.78 -56.08 10.57
N ASN A 695 -64.93 -56.84 11.25
CA ASN A 695 -64.96 -56.95 12.71
C ASN A 695 -64.40 -55.69 13.38
N ILE A 696 -63.75 -54.79 12.63
CA ILE A 696 -63.23 -53.52 13.16
C ILE A 696 -64.42 -52.60 13.52
N GLN A 697 -64.50 -52.22 14.80
CA GLN A 697 -65.49 -51.27 15.31
C GLN A 697 -64.85 -49.89 15.48
N PHE A 698 -65.39 -48.89 14.78
CA PHE A 698 -64.99 -47.50 14.96
C PHE A 698 -65.97 -46.79 15.91
N THR A 699 -65.47 -46.25 17.03
CA THR A 699 -66.32 -45.66 18.08
C THR A 699 -67.03 -44.40 17.62
N ASP A 700 -66.50 -43.73 16.60
CA ASP A 700 -67.04 -42.52 15.98
C ASP A 700 -67.83 -42.79 14.68
N VAL A 701 -68.12 -44.06 14.37
CA VAL A 701 -68.97 -44.45 13.25
C VAL A 701 -70.07 -45.40 13.75
N PRO A 702 -71.14 -44.89 14.37
CA PRO A 702 -72.24 -45.71 14.86
C PRO A 702 -72.93 -46.49 13.74
N LYS A 703 -73.48 -47.67 14.05
CA LYS A 703 -74.25 -48.49 13.08
C LYS A 703 -75.42 -47.75 12.43
N THR A 704 -75.93 -46.71 13.08
CA THR A 704 -77.03 -45.86 12.61
C THR A 704 -76.58 -44.70 11.72
N SER A 705 -75.27 -44.45 11.60
CA SER A 705 -74.72 -43.37 10.77
C SER A 705 -74.74 -43.74 9.28
N TRP A 706 -74.91 -42.74 8.39
CA TRP A 706 -75.03 -42.97 6.95
C TRP A 706 -73.74 -43.50 6.32
N GLU A 707 -72.60 -43.20 6.93
CA GLU A 707 -71.27 -43.59 6.49
C GLU A 707 -70.89 -45.01 6.90
N TYR A 708 -71.63 -45.64 7.82
CA TYR A 708 -71.28 -46.92 8.43
C TYR A 708 -70.99 -48.00 7.39
N GLU A 709 -71.89 -48.21 6.43
CA GLU A 709 -71.74 -49.25 5.41
C GLU A 709 -70.50 -49.03 4.53
N PHE A 710 -70.18 -47.78 4.18
CA PHE A 710 -69.03 -47.46 3.33
C PHE A 710 -67.72 -47.64 4.08
N VAL A 711 -67.66 -47.18 5.34
CA VAL A 711 -66.48 -47.35 6.20
C VAL A 711 -66.21 -48.83 6.47
N GLN A 712 -67.27 -49.61 6.73
CA GLN A 712 -67.16 -51.06 6.93
C GLN A 712 -66.73 -51.80 5.67
N ALA A 713 -67.22 -51.40 4.49
CA ALA A 713 -66.76 -51.96 3.22
C ALA A 713 -65.26 -51.69 3.00
N LEU A 714 -64.77 -50.48 3.28
CA LEU A 714 -63.34 -50.18 3.19
C LEU A 714 -62.51 -51.01 4.18
N ALA A 715 -63.00 -51.19 5.41
CA ALA A 715 -62.30 -51.98 6.43
C ALA A 715 -62.29 -53.47 6.09
N ALA A 716 -63.38 -54.01 5.54
CA ALA A 716 -63.50 -55.41 5.15
C ALA A 716 -62.56 -55.76 3.97
N ASN A 717 -62.20 -54.77 3.15
CA ASN A 717 -61.29 -54.92 2.03
C ASN A 717 -59.85 -54.47 2.35
N ASN A 718 -59.51 -54.32 3.64
CA ASN A 718 -58.16 -53.91 4.12
C ASN A 718 -57.67 -52.54 3.61
N ILE A 719 -58.57 -51.67 3.15
CA ILE A 719 -58.22 -50.33 2.63
C ILE A 719 -58.01 -49.35 3.80
N THR A 720 -58.67 -49.57 4.93
CA THR A 720 -58.55 -48.75 6.15
C THR A 720 -58.43 -49.59 7.41
N THR A 721 -57.58 -49.14 8.32
CA THR A 721 -57.50 -49.60 9.72
C THR A 721 -57.92 -48.51 10.71
N GLY A 722 -58.38 -47.36 10.23
CA GLY A 722 -58.71 -46.19 11.05
C GLY A 722 -57.55 -45.21 11.24
N TYR A 723 -57.68 -44.35 12.24
CA TYR A 723 -56.72 -43.31 12.63
C TYR A 723 -56.06 -43.63 13.99
N GLY A 724 -56.10 -44.89 14.43
CA GLY A 724 -55.73 -45.31 15.78
C GLY A 724 -56.86 -45.17 16.80
N ASN A 725 -56.73 -45.78 17.98
CA ASN A 725 -57.70 -45.73 19.08
C ASN A 725 -59.16 -46.04 18.68
N ASN A 726 -59.36 -46.97 17.73
CA ASN A 726 -60.68 -47.31 17.18
C ASN A 726 -61.46 -46.11 16.60
N LEU A 727 -60.78 -45.11 16.04
CA LEU A 727 -61.43 -43.96 15.37
C LEU A 727 -61.28 -44.01 13.86
N PHE A 728 -62.29 -43.55 13.12
CA PHE A 728 -62.23 -43.33 11.68
C PHE A 728 -62.08 -41.85 11.30
N LYS A 729 -62.57 -40.94 12.15
CA LYS A 729 -62.70 -39.49 11.97
C LYS A 729 -63.54 -39.12 10.73
N PRO A 730 -64.83 -39.48 10.67
CA PRO A 730 -65.65 -39.36 9.47
C PRO A 730 -65.80 -37.93 8.94
N TYR A 731 -65.84 -36.93 9.83
CA TYR A 731 -66.13 -35.54 9.45
C TYR A 731 -64.89 -34.66 9.23
N GLU A 732 -63.69 -35.21 9.44
CA GLU A 732 -62.44 -34.50 9.13
C GLU A 732 -62.21 -34.40 7.63
N SER A 733 -61.66 -33.29 7.18
CA SER A 733 -61.30 -33.10 5.77
C SER A 733 -60.14 -34.03 5.38
N ILE A 734 -60.22 -34.65 4.19
CA ILE A 734 -59.16 -35.51 3.69
C ILE A 734 -58.13 -34.71 2.88
N THR A 735 -56.85 -34.94 3.15
CA THR A 735 -55.75 -34.38 2.35
C THR A 735 -55.61 -35.11 1.02
N ARG A 736 -55.02 -34.44 0.04
CA ARG A 736 -54.70 -34.98 -1.28
C ARG A 736 -53.85 -36.25 -1.17
N MET A 737 -52.84 -36.26 -0.29
CA MET A 737 -52.03 -37.45 -0.05
C MET A 737 -52.85 -38.60 0.53
N HIS A 738 -53.64 -38.35 1.57
CA HIS A 738 -54.45 -39.41 2.18
C HIS A 738 -55.45 -39.98 1.18
N PHE A 739 -56.15 -39.15 0.39
CA PHE A 739 -57.03 -39.65 -0.66
C PHE A 739 -56.27 -40.54 -1.66
N GLY A 740 -55.07 -40.14 -2.06
CA GLY A 740 -54.15 -40.95 -2.86
C GLY A 740 -53.79 -42.29 -2.23
N LEU A 741 -53.57 -42.35 -0.91
CA LEU A 741 -53.29 -43.61 -0.19
C LEU A 741 -54.48 -44.58 -0.21
N PHE A 742 -55.70 -44.09 -0.03
CA PHE A 742 -56.89 -44.94 -0.15
C PHE A 742 -57.02 -45.52 -1.56
N LEU A 743 -56.71 -44.73 -2.59
CA LEU A 743 -56.68 -45.20 -3.97
C LEU A 743 -55.53 -46.18 -4.24
N TYR A 744 -54.35 -45.94 -3.68
CA TYR A 744 -53.22 -46.85 -3.80
C TYR A 744 -53.56 -48.24 -3.23
N ARG A 745 -54.19 -48.28 -2.06
CA ARG A 745 -54.57 -49.51 -1.34
C ARG A 745 -55.76 -50.27 -1.95
N VAL A 746 -56.62 -49.62 -2.73
CA VAL A 746 -57.70 -50.33 -3.44
C VAL A 746 -57.22 -50.86 -4.79
N LEU A 747 -56.12 -50.32 -5.32
CA LEU A 747 -55.54 -50.70 -6.61
C LEU A 747 -54.37 -51.70 -6.49
N ASN A 748 -53.89 -51.98 -5.27
CA ASN A 748 -52.82 -52.92 -4.94
C ASN A 748 -53.21 -53.65 -3.66
#